data_AF-A0A3M4LYK5-F1
#
_entry.id   AF-A0A3M4LYK5-F1
#
_cell.length_a   1.000
_cell.length_b   1.000
_cell.length_c   1.000
_cell.angle_alpha   90.00
_cell.angle_beta   90.00
_cell.angle_gamma   90.00
#
_symmetry.space_group_name_H-M   'P 1'
#
loop_
_entity.id
_entity.type
_entity.pdbx_description
1 polymer ?
#
loop_
_entity_poly.entity_id
_entity_poly.type
_entity_poly.pdbx_seq_one_letter_code
_entity_poly.pdbx_strand_id
1 'polypeptide(L)'
;MQRLSANVGPGNTANRYITEEQYLKTIARQFMEDYPDIHSLAYAEARALIFRHTGRWLNPDRIYWHRFSGAVSSPRTFTGWQHSGQPVESMTFVELMIHRFNATDQVAPDELQVYGGFYSDGPQHDRFDERNEIALLPQQVLDDFWSLDFSSAFMTRMANFWDRHSEHFCILARAGFLASAGLQLRSGGLSLVQFAIITEAIIGKLQPVMTLDTLSNSVIPGPGLTLRTFDIGGYVCPESIRIVANNGQQFLYLPGSARAFHVFASEQELYAWVQGCLGTASSKSIFKSLFLRSATARQLHDGFLDDHFQQVLDTPWAQGQTLVNQNDRVITGDVFVYLRGIARQQMQEDAQTLLTSNTSLRKRIWIGYLSAFINVFGALAPLGWPITLTLVGAGVANLALNFDQAIHDRDPRQRKAGILGVIVNTIFVAFNLSMLVGLVRAGSRLVGVSSSGLPAVSSESIALTELNPVSGAGRMRGIQMLTNGETWISLDDLPHRVVFSDAHESWIIDGPVGSGDSGRAVFLDGDGQWKWREPLPMQPLPGTGLPDETQPLSFVTIRSTFWDAFMQFNLTQEEQLSQIGLVRQRLTMNIPEAAPNGQIISMGEDMDIYIDEGGDVHHVFKKADGQYVGGRISMYSVMDSSFNEFLRSGVSHGPTQVELIEELADDLLAVGVNNNVTLYRGGSALRGTSGRYFRSGRIRAGDVLVSTDMMSFSENPYIARAFCSSQAGENSASFAASGASLTFDESSVVFELPARHYFGATPIAPFSREYEEVESLLMPGRYFLIDGVQEVSGLNYRFLKVQLSEIPRPKIWHRLYELRTGEPFSRESYAARLGEAGRRLVDRFFPVYPGGLSF
;
A
#
# COMPACT_ATOMS: atom_id res chain seq x y z
N MET A 1 -8.07 -40.91 36.72
CA MET A 1 -8.51 -41.57 35.48
C MET A 1 -9.30 -40.57 34.65
N GLN A 2 -8.76 -40.19 33.49
CA GLN A 2 -9.35 -39.74 32.20
C GLN A 2 -10.67 -38.94 32.18
N ARG A 3 -10.94 -37.97 31.29
CA ARG A 3 -10.27 -37.20 30.20
C ARG A 3 -11.33 -36.15 29.79
N LEU A 4 -11.02 -34.85 29.71
CA LEU A 4 -10.73 -34.11 28.46
C LEU A 4 -11.68 -34.37 27.29
N SER A 5 -12.56 -33.41 27.00
CA SER A 5 -12.83 -32.88 25.64
C SER A 5 -13.71 -31.61 25.74
N ALA A 6 -13.10 -30.43 25.65
CA ALA A 6 -13.82 -29.19 25.36
C ALA A 6 -13.49 -28.81 23.91
N ASN A 7 -14.45 -29.08 23.02
CA ASN A 7 -14.42 -28.64 21.62
C ASN A 7 -14.40 -27.11 21.56
N VAL A 8 -13.30 -26.53 21.10
CA VAL A 8 -13.25 -25.16 20.59
C VAL A 8 -13.59 -25.24 19.10
N GLY A 9 -14.80 -24.82 18.73
CA GLY A 9 -15.22 -24.82 17.33
C GLY A 9 -14.48 -23.74 16.50
N PRO A 10 -14.24 -23.98 15.20
CA PRO A 10 -13.53 -23.07 14.30
C PRO A 10 -14.25 -21.73 14.02
N GLY A 11 -15.53 -21.60 14.39
CA GLY A 11 -16.33 -20.39 14.12
C GLY A 11 -16.05 -19.19 15.03
N ASN A 12 -15.43 -19.38 16.21
CA ASN A 12 -15.27 -18.29 17.18
C ASN A 12 -13.88 -17.61 17.15
N THR A 13 -12.91 -18.20 16.44
CA THR A 13 -11.57 -17.65 16.22
C THR A 13 -11.51 -16.73 15.00
N ALA A 14 -12.28 -17.00 13.95
CA ALA A 14 -12.29 -16.19 12.72
C ALA A 14 -12.74 -14.73 12.94
N ASN A 15 -13.76 -14.51 13.77
CA ASN A 15 -14.27 -13.15 14.08
C ASN A 15 -13.34 -12.31 14.96
N ARG A 16 -12.30 -12.89 15.59
CA ARG A 16 -11.40 -12.16 16.49
C ARG A 16 -10.28 -11.41 15.77
N TYR A 17 -10.04 -11.74 14.50
CA TYR A 17 -8.97 -11.14 13.70
C TYR A 17 -9.46 -10.07 12.73
N ILE A 18 -10.78 -9.97 12.51
CA ILE A 18 -11.40 -8.94 11.67
C ILE A 18 -11.38 -7.61 12.41
N THR A 19 -10.35 -6.83 12.10
CA THR A 19 -10.21 -5.46 12.59
C THR A 19 -11.03 -4.50 11.72
N GLU A 20 -11.34 -3.31 12.24
CA GLU A 20 -11.97 -2.24 11.46
C GLU A 20 -11.16 -1.86 10.20
N GLU A 21 -9.83 -1.97 10.27
CA GLU A 21 -8.93 -1.82 9.12
C GLU A 21 -9.22 -2.86 8.02
N GLN A 22 -9.35 -4.13 8.40
CA GLN A 22 -9.66 -5.22 7.45
C GLN A 22 -11.07 -5.11 6.87
N TYR A 23 -12.02 -4.65 7.67
CA TYR A 23 -13.36 -4.34 7.19
C TYR A 23 -13.32 -3.24 6.11
N LEU A 24 -12.57 -2.15 6.32
CA LEU A 24 -12.43 -1.11 5.30
C LEU A 24 -11.68 -1.59 4.06
N LYS A 25 -10.67 -2.46 4.20
CA LYS A 25 -9.98 -3.11 3.06
C LYS A 25 -10.94 -3.97 2.23
N THR A 26 -11.90 -4.63 2.88
CA THR A 26 -12.96 -5.39 2.20
C THR A 26 -13.91 -4.45 1.45
N ILE A 27 -14.33 -3.34 2.06
CA ILE A 27 -15.11 -2.30 1.39
C ILE A 27 -14.38 -1.74 0.17
N ALA A 28 -13.07 -1.48 0.28
CA ALA A 28 -12.26 -0.98 -0.83
C ALA A 28 -12.17 -1.97 -2.00
N ARG A 29 -12.09 -3.28 -1.72
CA ARG A 29 -12.16 -4.30 -2.78
C ARG A 29 -13.50 -4.26 -3.49
N GLN A 30 -14.60 -4.32 -2.73
CA GLN A 30 -15.95 -4.26 -3.30
C GLN A 30 -16.17 -2.96 -4.11
N PHE A 31 -15.68 -1.83 -3.59
CA PHE A 31 -15.70 -0.56 -4.29
C PHE A 31 -14.98 -0.61 -5.65
N MET A 32 -13.83 -1.29 -5.74
CA MET A 32 -13.09 -1.45 -6.98
C MET A 32 -13.73 -2.47 -7.95
N GLU A 33 -14.30 -3.55 -7.44
CA GLU A 33 -15.02 -4.55 -8.23
C GLU A 33 -16.29 -3.96 -8.86
N ASP A 34 -17.04 -3.15 -8.08
CA ASP A 34 -18.26 -2.48 -8.52
C ASP A 34 -17.98 -1.19 -9.32
N TYR A 35 -16.72 -0.72 -9.36
CA TYR A 35 -16.34 0.51 -10.06
C TYR A 35 -16.76 0.44 -11.55
N PRO A 36 -17.45 1.48 -12.08
CA PRO A 36 -17.93 1.49 -13.45
C PRO A 36 -16.79 1.78 -14.42
N ASP A 37 -16.02 0.75 -14.74
CA ASP A 37 -15.00 0.78 -15.80
C ASP A 37 -15.62 0.43 -17.16
N ILE A 38 -15.53 1.38 -18.09
CA ILE A 38 -16.08 1.23 -19.44
C ILE A 38 -15.36 0.15 -20.23
N HIS A 39 -14.04 0.03 -20.06
CA HIS A 39 -13.24 -0.97 -20.76
C HIS A 39 -13.63 -2.36 -20.27
N SER A 40 -13.68 -2.59 -18.95
CA SER A 40 -14.04 -3.90 -18.41
C SER A 40 -15.46 -4.34 -18.76
N LEU A 41 -16.43 -3.40 -18.78
CA LEU A 41 -17.77 -3.74 -19.24
C LEU A 41 -17.78 -4.10 -20.72
N ALA A 42 -17.08 -3.33 -21.57
CA ALA A 42 -16.96 -3.61 -23.00
C ALA A 42 -16.24 -4.94 -23.25
N TYR A 43 -15.20 -5.25 -22.49
CA TYR A 43 -14.47 -6.51 -22.53
C TYR A 43 -15.38 -7.69 -22.18
N ALA A 44 -16.12 -7.61 -21.08
CA ALA A 44 -17.03 -8.68 -20.64
C ALA A 44 -18.12 -8.95 -21.67
N GLU A 45 -18.77 -7.89 -22.18
CA GLU A 45 -19.80 -8.00 -23.22
C GLU A 45 -19.22 -8.56 -24.52
N ALA A 46 -18.07 -8.04 -24.98
CA ALA A 46 -17.39 -8.52 -26.17
C ALA A 46 -17.04 -10.00 -26.07
N ARG A 47 -16.47 -10.41 -24.93
CA ARG A 47 -16.09 -11.79 -24.66
C ARG A 47 -17.30 -12.73 -24.70
N ALA A 48 -18.41 -12.34 -24.10
CA ALA A 48 -19.66 -13.10 -24.14
C ALA A 48 -20.21 -13.23 -25.58
N LEU A 49 -20.11 -12.16 -26.36
CA LEU A 49 -20.55 -12.09 -27.76
C LEU A 49 -19.70 -12.99 -28.66
N ILE A 50 -18.37 -12.91 -28.53
CA ILE A 50 -17.43 -13.79 -29.25
C ILE A 50 -17.68 -15.25 -28.89
N PHE A 51 -17.89 -15.57 -27.61
CA PHE A 51 -18.18 -16.93 -27.18
C PHE A 51 -19.49 -17.47 -27.78
N ARG A 52 -20.55 -16.64 -27.83
CA ARG A 52 -21.85 -17.01 -28.41
C ARG A 52 -21.74 -17.49 -29.86
N HIS A 53 -20.90 -16.84 -30.66
CA HIS A 53 -20.76 -17.14 -32.09
C HIS A 53 -19.66 -18.16 -32.39
N THR A 54 -18.54 -18.11 -31.67
CA THR A 54 -17.37 -18.96 -31.97
C THR A 54 -17.30 -20.22 -31.10
N GLY A 55 -18.04 -20.27 -29.99
CA GLY A 55 -17.90 -21.30 -28.95
C GLY A 55 -16.57 -21.24 -28.20
N ARG A 56 -15.75 -20.19 -28.40
CA ARG A 56 -14.40 -20.06 -27.83
C ARG A 56 -14.30 -18.80 -26.97
N TRP A 57 -13.64 -18.94 -25.82
CA TRP A 57 -13.26 -17.81 -24.96
C TRP A 57 -11.97 -17.19 -25.49
N LEU A 58 -12.10 -16.27 -26.45
CA LEU A 58 -10.98 -15.53 -27.02
C LEU A 58 -10.82 -14.18 -26.30
N ASN A 59 -9.60 -13.63 -26.32
CA ASN A 59 -9.30 -12.32 -25.75
C ASN A 59 -9.77 -11.20 -26.71
N PRO A 60 -10.80 -10.41 -26.35
CA PRO A 60 -11.33 -9.36 -27.23
C PRO A 60 -10.35 -8.22 -27.52
N ASP A 61 -9.38 -7.93 -26.64
CA ASP A 61 -8.33 -6.93 -26.89
C ASP A 61 -7.29 -7.41 -27.93
N ARG A 62 -7.33 -8.69 -28.30
CA ARG A 62 -6.48 -9.29 -29.36
C ARG A 62 -7.27 -9.75 -30.57
N ILE A 63 -8.53 -9.33 -30.67
CA ILE A 63 -9.35 -9.53 -31.85
C ILE A 63 -9.57 -8.16 -32.46
N TYR A 64 -9.26 -8.02 -33.73
CA TYR A 64 -9.33 -6.76 -34.44
C TYR A 64 -10.45 -6.78 -35.45
N TRP A 65 -11.23 -5.71 -35.47
CA TRP A 65 -12.03 -5.33 -36.62
C TRP A 65 -11.15 -4.52 -37.57
N HIS A 66 -11.00 -5.00 -38.80
CA HIS A 66 -10.27 -4.29 -39.86
C HIS A 66 -11.21 -3.98 -41.01
N ARG A 67 -11.10 -2.75 -41.54
CA ARG A 67 -11.71 -2.33 -42.81
C ARG A 67 -10.63 -2.14 -43.87
N PHE A 68 -10.94 -2.48 -45.10
CA PHE A 68 -10.06 -2.37 -46.26
C PHE A 68 -10.73 -1.60 -47.39
N SER A 69 -9.91 -1.01 -48.26
CA SER A 69 -10.37 -0.34 -49.49
C SER A 69 -10.62 -1.30 -50.65
N GLY A 70 -10.23 -2.58 -50.51
CA GLY A 70 -10.39 -3.60 -51.53
C GLY A 70 -10.56 -5.00 -50.92
N ALA A 71 -11.12 -5.90 -51.71
CA ALA A 71 -11.45 -7.27 -51.29
C ALA A 71 -11.23 -8.25 -52.45
N VAL A 72 -10.81 -9.47 -52.12
CA VAL A 72 -10.67 -10.57 -53.08
C VAL A 72 -11.52 -11.74 -52.58
N SER A 73 -12.38 -12.28 -53.44
CA SER A 73 -13.22 -13.42 -53.05
C SER A 73 -12.36 -14.65 -52.75
N SER A 74 -12.66 -15.34 -51.65
CA SER A 74 -12.01 -16.59 -51.26
C SER A 74 -13.03 -17.56 -50.68
N PRO A 75 -13.15 -18.79 -51.20
CA PRO A 75 -14.05 -19.80 -50.65
C PRO A 75 -13.51 -20.46 -49.36
N ARG A 76 -12.27 -20.12 -48.95
CA ARG A 76 -11.64 -20.70 -47.76
C ARG A 76 -11.87 -19.87 -46.49
N THR A 77 -12.19 -18.60 -46.65
CA THR A 77 -12.43 -17.63 -45.57
C THR A 77 -13.89 -17.66 -45.12
N PHE A 78 -14.13 -17.42 -43.83
CA PHE A 78 -15.44 -17.40 -43.19
C PHE A 78 -16.38 -16.33 -43.77
N THR A 79 -15.87 -15.13 -44.08
CA THR A 79 -16.67 -14.05 -44.70
C THR A 79 -16.87 -14.23 -46.21
N GLY A 80 -16.11 -15.13 -46.84
CA GLY A 80 -16.01 -15.26 -48.30
C GLY A 80 -15.03 -14.29 -48.98
N TRP A 81 -14.30 -13.48 -48.20
CA TRP A 81 -13.36 -12.47 -48.67
C TRP A 81 -12.02 -12.52 -47.92
N GLN A 82 -10.93 -12.28 -48.64
CA GLN A 82 -9.60 -12.06 -48.10
C GLN A 82 -9.09 -10.66 -48.49
N HIS A 83 -8.18 -10.12 -47.68
CA HIS A 83 -7.64 -8.77 -47.86
C HIS A 83 -6.11 -8.75 -47.78
N SER A 84 -5.52 -7.70 -48.33
CA SER A 84 -4.07 -7.50 -48.35
C SER A 84 -3.70 -6.04 -48.17
N GLY A 85 -2.57 -5.79 -47.53
CA GLY A 85 -2.07 -4.46 -47.21
C GLY A 85 -2.68 -3.91 -45.92
N GLN A 86 -2.31 -2.66 -45.62
CA GLN A 86 -2.73 -1.98 -44.39
C GLN A 86 -4.24 -1.69 -44.38
N PRO A 87 -4.97 -2.02 -43.29
CA PRO A 87 -6.35 -1.62 -43.11
C PRO A 87 -6.52 -0.09 -43.18
N VAL A 88 -7.65 0.39 -43.72
CA VAL A 88 -8.04 1.82 -43.70
C VAL A 88 -8.64 2.22 -42.35
N GLU A 89 -9.16 1.26 -41.60
CA GLU A 89 -9.67 1.40 -40.24
C GLU A 89 -9.31 0.12 -39.49
N SER A 90 -8.85 0.27 -38.26
CA SER A 90 -8.51 -0.85 -37.39
C SER A 90 -8.83 -0.49 -35.95
N MET A 91 -9.48 -1.41 -35.24
CA MET A 91 -9.79 -1.28 -33.82
C MET A 91 -9.87 -2.66 -33.19
N THR A 92 -9.58 -2.77 -31.90
CA THR A 92 -9.87 -4.01 -31.15
C THR A 92 -11.39 -4.22 -31.05
N PHE A 93 -11.83 -5.43 -30.74
CA PHE A 93 -13.25 -5.71 -30.55
C PHE A 93 -13.84 -4.90 -29.39
N VAL A 94 -13.04 -4.64 -28.34
CA VAL A 94 -13.45 -3.80 -27.20
C VAL A 94 -13.67 -2.35 -27.63
N GLU A 95 -12.77 -1.80 -28.44
CA GLU A 95 -12.92 -0.45 -29.00
C GLU A 95 -14.16 -0.38 -29.90
N LEU A 96 -14.36 -1.38 -30.77
CA LEU A 96 -15.55 -1.49 -31.61
C LEU A 96 -16.84 -1.55 -30.78
N MET A 97 -16.85 -2.24 -29.63
CA MET A 97 -18.01 -2.31 -28.73
C MET A 97 -18.40 -0.94 -28.18
N ILE A 98 -17.41 -0.13 -27.80
CA ILE A 98 -17.63 1.21 -27.24
C ILE A 98 -18.09 2.18 -28.32
N HIS A 99 -17.45 2.14 -29.50
CA HIS A 99 -17.68 3.09 -30.58
C HIS A 99 -18.87 2.76 -31.47
N ARG A 100 -19.19 1.47 -31.59
CA ARG A 100 -20.11 0.90 -32.59
C ARG A 100 -19.61 1.08 -34.02
N PHE A 101 -20.22 0.33 -34.95
CA PHE A 101 -20.06 0.57 -36.38
C PHE A 101 -20.58 1.96 -36.77
N ASN A 102 -19.98 2.56 -37.79
CA ASN A 102 -20.34 3.89 -38.24
C ASN A 102 -21.76 3.91 -38.86
N ALA A 103 -22.33 5.11 -39.03
CA ALA A 103 -23.70 5.23 -39.51
C ALA A 103 -23.91 4.70 -40.95
N THR A 104 -22.87 4.69 -41.79
CA THR A 104 -22.93 4.17 -43.16
C THR A 104 -23.02 2.65 -43.17
N ASP A 105 -22.26 1.98 -42.29
CA ASP A 105 -22.31 0.53 -42.12
C ASP A 105 -23.69 0.03 -41.69
N GLN A 106 -24.43 0.85 -40.95
CA GLN A 106 -25.77 0.51 -40.47
C GLN A 106 -26.82 0.50 -41.59
N VAL A 107 -26.57 1.21 -42.70
CA VAL A 107 -27.50 1.27 -43.85
C VAL A 107 -27.09 0.33 -44.98
N ALA A 108 -25.84 -0.14 -45.02
CA ALA A 108 -25.30 -1.10 -46.00
C ALA A 108 -24.57 -2.27 -45.30
N PRO A 109 -25.28 -3.10 -44.51
CA PRO A 109 -24.66 -4.17 -43.71
C PRO A 109 -24.08 -5.32 -44.55
N ASP A 110 -24.46 -5.42 -45.82
CA ASP A 110 -23.92 -6.37 -46.78
C ASP A 110 -22.51 -5.98 -47.25
N GLU A 111 -22.17 -4.69 -47.30
CA GLU A 111 -20.83 -4.21 -47.64
C GLU A 111 -19.81 -4.44 -46.50
N LEU A 112 -20.29 -4.48 -45.26
CA LEU A 112 -19.47 -4.68 -44.05
C LEU A 112 -18.61 -5.95 -44.14
N GLN A 113 -19.20 -7.07 -44.56
CA GLN A 113 -18.48 -8.35 -44.71
C GLN A 113 -17.63 -8.43 -45.99
N VAL A 114 -17.88 -7.56 -46.97
CA VAL A 114 -17.09 -7.48 -48.20
C VAL A 114 -15.81 -6.71 -47.95
N TYR A 115 -15.87 -5.60 -47.22
CA TYR A 115 -14.75 -4.70 -46.99
C TYR A 115 -14.14 -4.80 -45.60
N GLY A 116 -14.58 -5.74 -44.77
CA GLY A 116 -14.00 -5.95 -43.45
C GLY A 116 -14.26 -7.32 -42.86
N GLY A 117 -13.51 -7.61 -41.81
CA GLY A 117 -13.55 -8.88 -41.11
C GLY A 117 -12.90 -8.80 -39.73
N PHE A 118 -13.05 -9.87 -38.95
CA PHE A 118 -12.42 -10.01 -37.64
C PHE A 118 -11.18 -10.89 -37.73
N TYR A 119 -10.06 -10.44 -37.14
CA TYR A 119 -8.77 -11.13 -37.24
C TYR A 119 -8.03 -11.18 -35.91
N SER A 120 -7.17 -12.17 -35.72
CA SER A 120 -6.26 -12.26 -34.55
C SER A 120 -5.02 -11.36 -34.67
N ASP A 121 -4.66 -10.99 -35.91
CA ASP A 121 -3.47 -10.20 -36.20
C ASP A 121 -3.79 -8.70 -36.30
N GLY A 122 -2.90 -7.86 -35.75
CA GLY A 122 -3.02 -6.40 -35.75
C GLY A 122 -2.80 -5.75 -37.13
N PRO A 123 -3.00 -4.43 -37.24
CA PRO A 123 -2.99 -3.70 -38.52
C PRO A 123 -1.65 -3.79 -39.27
N GLN A 124 -0.53 -4.04 -38.57
CA GLN A 124 0.80 -4.21 -39.16
C GLN A 124 0.95 -5.47 -40.01
N HIS A 125 0.00 -6.40 -39.95
CA HIS A 125 0.04 -7.62 -40.75
C HIS A 125 -0.33 -7.34 -42.22
N ASP A 126 0.20 -8.12 -43.16
CA ASP A 126 0.07 -7.83 -44.60
C ASP A 126 -1.06 -8.62 -45.29
N ARG A 127 -1.44 -9.79 -44.77
CA ARG A 127 -2.45 -10.68 -45.38
C ARG A 127 -3.51 -11.12 -44.37
N PHE A 128 -4.76 -10.85 -44.69
CA PHE A 128 -5.90 -11.15 -43.82
C PHE A 128 -6.78 -12.17 -44.53
N ASP A 129 -6.66 -13.43 -44.12
CA ASP A 129 -7.25 -14.61 -44.78
C ASP A 129 -7.61 -15.71 -43.77
N GLU A 130 -7.86 -16.94 -44.24
CA GLU A 130 -8.32 -18.05 -43.39
C GLU A 130 -7.36 -18.43 -42.25
N ARG A 131 -6.11 -17.93 -42.28
CA ARG A 131 -5.06 -18.28 -41.32
C ARG A 131 -5.12 -17.46 -40.04
N ASN A 132 -5.68 -16.26 -40.11
CA ASN A 132 -5.79 -15.34 -38.98
C ASN A 132 -7.21 -14.78 -38.79
N GLU A 133 -8.19 -15.24 -39.57
CA GLU A 133 -9.59 -14.87 -39.37
C GLU A 133 -10.17 -15.42 -38.06
N ILE A 134 -11.07 -14.65 -37.47
CA ILE A 134 -11.96 -15.09 -36.41
C ILE A 134 -13.32 -15.36 -37.06
N ALA A 135 -13.89 -16.53 -36.77
CA ALA A 135 -15.17 -16.99 -37.32
C ALA A 135 -16.38 -16.18 -36.79
N LEU A 136 -16.46 -14.90 -37.18
CA LEU A 136 -17.47 -13.92 -36.83
C LEU A 136 -17.89 -13.16 -38.09
N LEU A 137 -19.20 -13.10 -38.34
CA LEU A 137 -19.72 -12.27 -39.43
C LEU A 137 -19.97 -10.83 -38.93
N PRO A 138 -19.46 -9.80 -39.62
CA PRO A 138 -19.66 -8.40 -39.23
C PRO A 138 -21.12 -8.01 -39.07
N GLN A 139 -21.99 -8.52 -39.94
CA GLN A 139 -23.44 -8.29 -39.87
C GLN A 139 -24.06 -8.88 -38.58
N GLN A 140 -23.65 -10.06 -38.15
CA GLN A 140 -24.15 -10.66 -36.90
C GLN A 140 -23.72 -9.83 -35.69
N VAL A 141 -22.47 -9.36 -35.67
CA VAL A 141 -21.97 -8.48 -34.61
C VAL A 141 -22.73 -7.15 -34.60
N LEU A 142 -23.04 -6.59 -35.77
CA LEU A 142 -23.89 -5.40 -35.88
C LEU A 142 -25.29 -5.63 -35.29
N ASP A 143 -25.91 -6.78 -35.58
CA ASP A 143 -27.22 -7.14 -35.03
C ASP A 143 -27.18 -7.28 -33.50
N ASP A 144 -26.14 -7.92 -32.96
CA ASP A 144 -25.94 -8.01 -31.52
C ASP A 144 -25.73 -6.63 -30.89
N PHE A 145 -24.97 -5.74 -31.53
CA PHE A 145 -24.78 -4.38 -31.04
C PHE A 145 -26.09 -3.58 -30.98
N TRP A 146 -27.02 -3.82 -31.92
CA TRP A 146 -28.36 -3.24 -31.85
C TRP A 146 -29.20 -3.82 -30.72
N SER A 147 -29.06 -5.12 -30.45
CA SER A 147 -29.75 -5.77 -29.34
C SER A 147 -29.23 -5.34 -27.96
N LEU A 148 -27.94 -5.01 -27.88
CA LEU A 148 -27.27 -4.58 -26.66
C LEU A 148 -27.33 -3.06 -26.52
N ASP A 149 -28.05 -2.55 -25.51
CA ASP A 149 -27.95 -1.14 -25.13
C ASP A 149 -26.78 -0.90 -24.16
N PHE A 150 -25.55 -0.94 -24.69
CA PHE A 150 -24.31 -0.79 -23.91
C PHE A 150 -24.28 0.53 -23.12
N SER A 151 -24.79 1.62 -23.72
CA SER A 151 -24.84 2.93 -23.06
C SER A 151 -25.77 2.88 -21.85
N SER A 152 -26.98 2.34 -22.00
CA SER A 152 -27.90 2.18 -20.86
C SER A 152 -27.37 1.21 -19.80
N ALA A 153 -26.69 0.13 -20.21
CA ALA A 153 -26.06 -0.83 -19.29
C ALA A 153 -24.96 -0.14 -18.44
N PHE A 154 -24.08 0.64 -19.08
CA PHE A 154 -23.04 1.39 -18.38
C PHE A 154 -23.64 2.46 -17.44
N MET A 155 -24.63 3.23 -17.92
CA MET A 155 -25.29 4.25 -17.10
C MET A 155 -26.00 3.65 -15.88
N THR A 156 -26.59 2.46 -16.04
CA THR A 156 -27.19 1.70 -14.93
C THR A 156 -26.13 1.23 -13.95
N ARG A 157 -25.00 0.69 -14.43
CA ARG A 157 -23.88 0.29 -13.58
C ARG A 157 -23.33 1.46 -12.77
N MET A 158 -23.15 2.62 -13.40
CA MET A 158 -22.74 3.85 -12.72
C MET A 158 -23.76 4.32 -11.68
N ALA A 159 -25.06 4.27 -11.98
CA ALA A 159 -26.10 4.64 -11.03
C ALA A 159 -26.09 3.73 -9.80
N ASN A 160 -26.02 2.40 -10.00
CA ASN A 160 -25.94 1.41 -8.94
C ASN A 160 -24.66 1.56 -8.10
N PHE A 161 -23.52 1.87 -8.73
CA PHE A 161 -22.27 2.14 -8.03
C PHE A 161 -22.43 3.31 -7.05
N TRP A 162 -22.97 4.45 -7.51
CA TRP A 162 -23.15 5.61 -6.62
C TRP A 162 -24.22 5.36 -5.56
N ASP A 163 -25.28 4.60 -5.86
CA ASP A 163 -26.28 4.20 -4.86
C ASP A 163 -25.66 3.39 -3.71
N ARG A 164 -24.81 2.42 -4.05
CA ARG A 164 -24.17 1.52 -3.08
C ARG A 164 -22.95 2.11 -2.37
N HIS A 165 -22.13 2.89 -3.07
CA HIS A 165 -20.80 3.31 -2.60
C HIS A 165 -20.67 4.80 -2.27
N SER A 166 -21.77 5.58 -2.26
CA SER A 166 -21.70 7.01 -1.95
C SER A 166 -21.06 7.33 -0.60
N GLU A 167 -21.36 6.56 0.45
CA GLU A 167 -20.75 6.76 1.77
C GLU A 167 -19.35 6.14 1.85
N HIS A 168 -19.16 4.95 1.25
CA HIS A 168 -17.85 4.31 1.13
C HIS A 168 -16.82 5.22 0.46
N PHE A 169 -17.23 5.96 -0.59
CA PHE A 169 -16.39 6.96 -1.23
C PHE A 169 -15.90 8.02 -0.24
N CYS A 170 -16.80 8.56 0.60
CA CYS A 170 -16.42 9.61 1.55
C CYS A 170 -15.43 9.10 2.59
N ILE A 171 -15.66 7.89 3.12
CA ILE A 171 -14.77 7.22 4.08
C ILE A 171 -13.39 6.98 3.45
N LEU A 172 -13.35 6.42 2.23
CA LEU A 172 -12.11 6.12 1.52
C LEU A 172 -11.36 7.40 1.11
N ALA A 173 -12.07 8.44 0.66
CA ALA A 173 -11.45 9.73 0.32
C ALA A 173 -10.86 10.43 1.55
N ARG A 174 -11.54 10.34 2.70
CA ARG A 174 -11.01 10.82 3.98
C ARG A 174 -9.78 10.04 4.41
N ALA A 175 -9.79 8.71 4.28
CA ALA A 175 -8.61 7.87 4.50
C ALA A 175 -7.47 8.26 3.54
N GLY A 176 -7.77 8.48 2.26
CA GLY A 176 -6.85 8.97 1.23
C GLY A 176 -6.17 10.28 1.57
N PHE A 177 -6.93 11.26 2.01
CA PHE A 177 -6.43 12.55 2.48
C PHE A 177 -5.48 12.39 3.67
N LEU A 178 -5.90 11.66 4.71
CA LEU A 178 -5.12 11.49 5.93
C LEU A 178 -3.85 10.67 5.70
N ALA A 179 -3.94 9.62 4.89
CA ALA A 179 -2.80 8.82 4.46
C ALA A 179 -1.80 9.64 3.65
N SER A 180 -2.28 10.50 2.73
CA SER A 180 -1.41 11.42 1.98
C SER A 180 -0.67 12.38 2.93
N ALA A 181 -1.36 12.92 3.94
CA ALA A 181 -0.74 13.76 4.95
C ALA A 181 0.30 12.98 5.77
N GLY A 182 -0.01 11.74 6.15
CA GLY A 182 0.88 10.84 6.89
C GLY A 182 2.12 10.46 6.09
N LEU A 183 1.96 10.08 4.81
CA LEU A 183 3.06 9.78 3.90
C LEU A 183 3.95 11.02 3.69
N GLN A 184 3.37 12.21 3.54
CA GLN A 184 4.15 13.43 3.39
C GLN A 184 4.84 13.86 4.70
N LEU A 185 4.24 13.60 5.86
CA LEU A 185 4.92 13.74 7.16
C LEU A 185 6.10 12.77 7.27
N ARG A 186 5.91 11.50 6.88
CA ARG A 186 6.97 10.47 6.81
C ARG A 186 8.09 10.88 5.85
N SER A 187 7.73 11.52 4.74
CA SER A 187 8.66 12.05 3.74
C SER A 187 9.24 13.43 4.13
N GLY A 188 8.96 13.94 5.33
CA GLY A 188 9.45 15.24 5.80
C GLY A 188 8.92 16.46 5.02
N GLY A 189 7.96 16.27 4.12
CA GLY A 189 7.29 17.35 3.39
C GLY A 189 6.23 18.09 4.21
N LEU A 190 5.91 17.60 5.40
CA LEU A 190 5.10 18.27 6.43
C LEU A 190 5.80 18.19 7.79
N SER A 191 5.75 19.28 8.55
CA SER A 191 6.11 19.26 9.98
C SER A 191 4.98 18.67 10.84
N LEU A 192 5.30 18.27 12.07
CA LEU A 192 4.29 17.77 13.03
C LEU A 192 3.19 18.81 13.33
N VAL A 193 3.52 20.10 13.35
CA VAL A 193 2.56 21.18 13.58
C VAL A 193 1.62 21.34 12.40
N GLN A 194 2.16 21.38 11.18
CA GLN A 194 1.37 21.45 9.95
C GLN A 194 0.46 20.22 9.79
N PHE A 195 0.97 19.03 10.09
CA PHE A 195 0.18 17.80 10.07
C PHE A 195 -0.98 17.82 11.07
N ALA A 196 -0.77 18.37 12.28
CA ALA A 196 -1.84 18.51 13.26
C ALA A 196 -2.96 19.45 12.77
N ILE A 197 -2.62 20.59 12.16
CA ILE A 197 -3.61 21.52 11.59
C ILE A 197 -4.44 20.85 10.49
N ILE A 198 -3.77 20.15 9.58
CA ILE A 198 -4.42 19.45 8.44
C ILE A 198 -5.37 18.34 8.95
N THR A 199 -4.94 17.55 9.93
CA THR A 199 -5.77 16.48 10.48
C THR A 199 -6.95 17.03 11.31
N GLU A 200 -6.73 18.11 12.07
CA GLU A 200 -7.79 18.80 12.81
C GLU A 200 -8.91 19.31 11.92
N ALA A 201 -8.57 19.83 10.74
CA ALA A 201 -9.57 20.33 9.79
C ALA A 201 -10.53 19.24 9.26
N ILE A 202 -10.16 17.95 9.36
CA ILE A 202 -10.87 16.85 8.69
C ILE A 202 -11.45 15.82 9.67
N ILE A 203 -10.74 15.50 10.74
CA ILE A 203 -11.18 14.53 11.78
C ILE A 203 -11.17 15.13 13.19
N GLY A 204 -10.86 16.41 13.35
CA GLY A 204 -10.63 17.00 14.65
C GLY A 204 -9.41 16.36 15.32
N LYS A 205 -9.54 15.93 16.57
CA LYS A 205 -8.40 15.37 17.30
C LYS A 205 -8.02 13.98 16.76
N LEU A 206 -6.77 13.82 16.33
CA LEU A 206 -6.21 12.51 15.99
C LEU A 206 -6.27 11.58 17.20
N GLN A 207 -7.01 10.48 17.05
CA GLN A 207 -7.17 9.47 18.09
C GLN A 207 -5.91 8.59 18.22
N PRO A 208 -5.62 8.04 19.41
CA PRO A 208 -4.51 7.09 19.60
C PRO A 208 -4.66 5.83 18.74
N VAL A 209 -5.90 5.38 18.54
CA VAL A 209 -6.26 4.29 17.63
C VAL A 209 -7.30 4.85 16.66
N MET A 210 -7.02 4.75 15.37
CA MET A 210 -7.98 5.17 14.34
C MET A 210 -9.11 4.16 14.27
N THR A 211 -10.34 4.66 14.16
CA THR A 211 -11.56 3.87 14.01
C THR A 211 -12.32 4.25 12.75
N LEU A 212 -13.16 3.35 12.27
CA LEU A 212 -14.12 3.62 11.20
C LEU A 212 -15.08 4.75 11.57
N ASP A 213 -15.47 4.85 12.84
CA ASP A 213 -16.30 5.95 13.33
C ASP A 213 -15.61 7.32 13.11
N THR A 214 -14.31 7.41 13.41
CA THR A 214 -13.50 8.61 13.12
C THR A 214 -13.48 8.94 11.63
N LEU A 215 -13.43 7.93 10.77
CA LEU A 215 -13.44 8.10 9.31
C LEU A 215 -14.83 8.31 8.73
N SER A 216 -15.90 8.00 9.45
CA SER A 216 -17.30 8.12 8.97
C SER A 216 -17.92 9.44 9.38
N ASN A 217 -17.50 9.99 10.52
CA ASN A 217 -18.06 11.21 11.06
C ASN A 217 -17.57 12.46 10.32
N SER A 218 -18.53 13.31 9.93
CA SER A 218 -18.26 14.63 9.37
C SER A 218 -17.79 15.58 10.46
N VAL A 219 -16.67 16.27 10.22
CA VAL A 219 -16.17 17.34 11.09
C VAL A 219 -16.30 18.66 10.38
N ILE A 220 -16.90 19.64 11.07
CA ILE A 220 -16.84 21.04 10.67
C ILE A 220 -15.63 21.65 11.39
N PRO A 221 -14.66 22.24 10.67
CA PRO A 221 -13.48 22.84 11.29
C PRO A 221 -13.85 23.86 12.37
N GLY A 222 -13.05 23.90 13.44
CA GLY A 222 -13.21 24.88 14.52
C GLY A 222 -13.02 26.33 14.04
N PRO A 223 -13.40 27.31 14.88
CA PRO A 223 -13.24 28.72 14.56
C PRO A 223 -11.77 29.05 14.25
N GLY A 224 -11.53 29.61 13.06
CA GLY A 224 -10.18 29.95 12.59
C GLY A 224 -9.58 29.00 11.55
N LEU A 225 -10.28 27.93 11.17
CA LEU A 225 -9.94 27.11 10.00
C LEU A 225 -11.12 27.12 9.03
N THR A 226 -10.84 27.33 7.74
CA THR A 226 -11.86 27.23 6.70
C THR A 226 -11.39 26.33 5.55
N LEU A 227 -12.30 25.48 5.07
CA LEU A 227 -12.11 24.68 3.86
C LEU A 227 -12.71 25.46 2.68
N ARG A 228 -11.94 25.61 1.61
CA ARG A 228 -12.27 26.45 0.46
C ARG A 228 -11.88 25.76 -0.84
N THR A 229 -12.49 26.21 -1.93
CA THR A 229 -12.04 25.86 -3.28
C THR A 229 -10.73 26.57 -3.63
N PHE A 230 -10.02 26.03 -4.61
CA PHE A 230 -8.90 26.68 -5.28
C PHE A 230 -9.30 26.97 -6.74
N ASP A 231 -9.13 28.21 -7.20
CA ASP A 231 -9.53 28.60 -8.55
C ASP A 231 -8.57 29.61 -9.18
N ILE A 232 -8.50 29.62 -10.52
CA ILE A 232 -7.73 30.59 -11.30
C ILE A 232 -8.68 31.25 -12.29
N GLY A 233 -8.83 32.57 -12.23
CA GLY A 233 -9.79 33.29 -13.08
C GLY A 233 -11.23 32.79 -12.93
N GLY A 234 -11.60 32.24 -11.77
CA GLY A 234 -12.90 31.64 -11.53
C GLY A 234 -13.05 30.17 -11.96
N TYR A 235 -12.07 29.58 -12.64
CA TYR A 235 -12.03 28.15 -12.96
C TYR A 235 -11.58 27.35 -11.75
N VAL A 236 -12.50 26.61 -11.12
CA VAL A 236 -12.24 25.82 -9.90
C VAL A 236 -11.46 24.56 -10.25
N CYS A 237 -10.42 24.25 -9.47
CA CYS A 237 -9.77 22.94 -9.47
C CYS A 237 -10.65 21.94 -8.70
N PRO A 238 -11.32 20.99 -9.39
CA PRO A 238 -12.45 20.21 -8.88
C PRO A 238 -12.11 19.29 -7.71
N GLU A 239 -10.88 18.74 -7.69
CA GLU A 239 -10.44 17.73 -6.71
C GLU A 239 -9.57 18.30 -5.58
N SER A 240 -9.30 19.61 -5.63
CA SER A 240 -8.47 20.29 -4.65
C SER A 240 -9.23 20.62 -3.36
N ILE A 241 -8.51 20.65 -2.24
CA ILE A 241 -8.99 21.23 -0.99
C ILE A 241 -7.99 22.30 -0.55
N ARG A 242 -8.46 23.54 -0.36
CA ARG A 242 -7.64 24.59 0.24
C ARG A 242 -8.07 24.82 1.69
N ILE A 243 -7.14 24.68 2.61
CA ILE A 243 -7.34 24.92 4.04
C ILE A 243 -6.70 26.26 4.36
N VAL A 244 -7.47 27.20 4.93
CA VAL A 244 -6.98 28.53 5.31
C VAL A 244 -7.09 28.68 6.82
N ALA A 245 -5.96 28.92 7.47
CA ALA A 245 -5.85 29.19 8.90
C ALA A 245 -5.95 30.70 9.20
N ASN A 246 -6.37 31.03 10.42
CA ASN A 246 -6.56 32.40 10.90
C ASN A 246 -5.29 33.27 10.87
N ASN A 247 -4.11 32.65 10.93
CA ASN A 247 -2.82 33.29 10.85
C ASN A 247 -2.38 33.59 9.40
N GLY A 248 -3.21 33.29 8.41
CA GLY A 248 -2.93 33.49 6.98
C GLY A 248 -2.23 32.31 6.31
N GLN A 249 -1.80 31.29 7.06
CA GLN A 249 -1.20 30.08 6.50
C GLN A 249 -2.22 29.28 5.70
N GLN A 250 -1.81 28.76 4.55
CA GLN A 250 -2.65 27.99 3.64
C GLN A 250 -2.05 26.65 3.31
N PHE A 251 -2.93 25.66 3.16
CA PHE A 251 -2.59 24.32 2.73
C PHE A 251 -3.42 24.00 1.48
N LEU A 252 -2.76 23.67 0.38
CA LEU A 252 -3.43 23.20 -0.83
C LEU A 252 -3.20 21.69 -0.94
N TYR A 253 -4.27 20.93 -0.81
CA TYR A 253 -4.32 19.51 -1.10
C TYR A 253 -4.62 19.30 -2.59
N LEU A 254 -3.71 18.64 -3.28
CA LEU A 254 -3.87 18.15 -4.65
C LEU A 254 -3.70 16.63 -4.62
N PRO A 255 -4.80 15.86 -4.67
CA PRO A 255 -4.73 14.41 -4.59
C PRO A 255 -3.97 13.86 -5.79
N GLY A 256 -3.15 12.82 -5.57
CA GLY A 256 -2.42 12.12 -6.62
C GLY A 256 -1.17 12.79 -7.19
N SER A 257 -0.69 13.88 -6.59
CA SER A 257 0.62 14.46 -6.88
C SER A 257 1.72 13.89 -5.98
N ALA A 258 2.99 14.02 -6.40
CA ALA A 258 4.20 13.62 -5.65
C ALA A 258 4.23 14.17 -4.23
N ARG A 259 3.68 15.38 -4.12
CA ARG A 259 3.57 16.16 -2.92
C ARG A 259 2.11 16.58 -2.80
N ALA A 260 1.29 15.72 -2.21
CA ALA A 260 -0.14 15.96 -2.12
C ALA A 260 -0.50 17.27 -1.38
N PHE A 261 0.37 17.75 -0.48
CA PHE A 261 0.17 19.00 0.27
C PHE A 261 1.22 20.07 -0.06
N HIS A 262 0.74 21.23 -0.50
CA HIS A 262 1.55 22.44 -0.61
C HIS A 262 1.20 23.38 0.53
N VAL A 263 2.22 23.89 1.22
CA VAL A 263 2.06 24.76 2.38
C VAL A 263 2.61 26.14 2.05
N PHE A 264 1.82 27.17 2.32
CA PHE A 264 2.13 28.56 2.04
C PHE A 264 1.95 29.37 3.31
N ALA A 265 2.89 30.25 3.64
CA ALA A 265 2.76 31.13 4.79
C ALA A 265 1.71 32.24 4.57
N SER A 266 1.40 32.57 3.31
CA SER A 266 0.47 33.64 2.94
C SER A 266 -0.11 33.46 1.53
N GLU A 267 -1.10 34.29 1.17
CA GLU A 267 -1.62 34.40 -0.20
C GLU A 267 -0.55 34.79 -1.23
N GLN A 268 0.43 35.60 -0.82
CA GLN A 268 1.53 36.00 -1.69
C GLN A 268 2.39 34.82 -2.10
N GLU A 269 2.70 33.92 -1.17
CA GLU A 269 3.46 32.70 -1.47
C GLU A 269 2.68 31.73 -2.36
N LEU A 270 1.36 31.61 -2.13
CA LEU A 270 0.50 30.83 -3.03
C LEU A 270 0.50 31.42 -4.44
N TYR A 271 0.40 32.75 -4.58
CA TYR A 271 0.43 33.43 -5.87
C TYR A 271 1.77 33.21 -6.61
N ALA A 272 2.89 33.40 -5.91
CA ALA A 272 4.22 33.15 -6.46
C ALA A 272 4.41 31.68 -6.88
N TRP A 273 3.84 30.75 -6.12
CA TRP A 273 3.84 29.34 -6.46
C TRP A 273 3.03 29.04 -7.73
N VAL A 274 1.85 29.65 -7.91
CA VAL A 274 1.08 29.53 -9.16
C VAL A 274 1.90 30.05 -10.34
N GLN A 275 2.55 31.20 -10.21
CA GLN A 275 3.45 31.72 -11.26
C GLN A 275 4.58 30.72 -11.57
N GLY A 276 5.12 30.05 -10.55
CA GLY A 276 6.11 28.98 -10.72
C GLY A 276 5.57 27.79 -11.54
N CYS A 277 4.35 27.33 -11.27
CA CYS A 277 3.69 26.27 -12.05
C CYS A 277 3.47 26.68 -13.52
N LEU A 278 3.33 27.98 -13.79
CA LEU A 278 3.13 28.52 -15.14
C LEU A 278 4.45 28.84 -15.88
N GLY A 279 5.60 28.66 -15.23
CA GLY A 279 6.90 29.13 -15.74
C GLY A 279 7.47 28.33 -16.92
N THR A 280 7.01 27.10 -17.17
CA THR A 280 7.44 26.27 -18.31
C THR A 280 6.25 25.69 -19.05
N ALA A 281 6.38 25.42 -20.35
CA ALA A 281 5.28 24.84 -21.15
C ALA A 281 4.79 23.49 -20.60
N SER A 282 5.71 22.63 -20.15
CA SER A 282 5.37 21.32 -19.57
C SER A 282 4.62 21.45 -18.25
N SER A 283 5.14 22.23 -17.31
CA SER A 283 4.48 22.43 -16.00
C SER A 283 3.15 23.15 -16.14
N LYS A 284 3.06 24.12 -17.05
CA LYS A 284 1.80 24.80 -17.40
C LYS A 284 0.77 23.81 -17.95
N SER A 285 1.15 22.90 -18.84
CA SER A 285 0.25 21.88 -19.39
C SER A 285 -0.28 20.94 -18.31
N ILE A 286 0.59 20.47 -17.41
CA ILE A 286 0.21 19.62 -16.27
C ILE A 286 -0.74 20.39 -15.35
N PHE A 287 -0.37 21.61 -14.97
CA PHE A 287 -1.19 22.46 -14.11
C PHE A 287 -2.56 22.77 -14.72
N LYS A 288 -2.63 23.06 -16.04
CA LYS A 288 -3.88 23.28 -16.78
C LYS A 288 -4.81 22.07 -16.71
N SER A 289 -4.24 20.86 -16.81
CA SER A 289 -5.02 19.62 -16.75
C SER A 289 -5.75 19.40 -15.42
N LEU A 290 -5.29 20.05 -14.33
CA LEU A 290 -5.96 20.02 -13.03
C LEU A 290 -7.29 20.78 -13.03
N PHE A 291 -7.49 21.70 -13.98
CA PHE A 291 -8.72 22.51 -14.08
C PHE A 291 -9.64 22.00 -15.19
N LEU A 292 -9.07 21.58 -16.32
CA LEU A 292 -9.84 21.16 -17.52
C LEU A 292 -9.75 19.65 -17.73
N ARG A 293 -10.50 18.90 -16.90
CA ARG A 293 -10.47 17.42 -16.86
C ARG A 293 -11.20 16.77 -18.04
N SER A 294 -12.43 17.22 -18.36
CA SER A 294 -13.21 16.66 -19.47
C SER A 294 -12.76 17.19 -20.84
N ALA A 295 -12.95 16.39 -21.89
CA ALA A 295 -12.67 16.83 -23.27
C ALA A 295 -13.53 18.03 -23.66
N THR A 296 -14.80 18.04 -23.22
CA THR A 296 -15.74 19.15 -23.39
C THR A 296 -15.25 20.43 -22.72
N ALA A 297 -14.77 20.35 -21.46
CA ALA A 297 -14.23 21.51 -20.76
C ALA A 297 -13.00 22.09 -21.47
N ARG A 298 -12.11 21.23 -21.98
CA ARG A 298 -10.97 21.66 -22.81
C ARG A 298 -11.46 22.38 -24.07
N GLN A 299 -12.35 21.77 -24.84
CA GLN A 299 -12.85 22.39 -26.07
C GLN A 299 -13.48 23.77 -25.85
N LEU A 300 -14.17 23.97 -24.72
CA LEU A 300 -14.88 25.22 -24.43
C LEU A 300 -14.01 26.28 -23.73
N HIS A 301 -13.03 25.87 -22.92
CA HIS A 301 -12.37 26.76 -21.96
C HIS A 301 -10.85 26.86 -22.09
N ASP A 302 -10.22 26.07 -22.98
CA ASP A 302 -8.77 26.00 -23.10
C ASP A 302 -8.11 27.38 -23.35
N GLY A 303 -8.63 28.16 -24.31
CA GLY A 303 -8.12 29.51 -24.60
C GLY A 303 -8.38 30.53 -23.48
N PHE A 304 -9.58 30.51 -22.89
CA PHE A 304 -9.94 31.44 -21.81
C PHE A 304 -9.08 31.25 -20.56
N LEU A 305 -8.77 29.99 -20.20
CA LEU A 305 -7.90 29.71 -19.07
C LEU A 305 -6.44 30.14 -19.35
N ASP A 306 -5.98 30.03 -20.60
CA ASP A 306 -4.66 30.53 -21.00
C ASP A 306 -4.54 32.05 -20.85
N ASP A 307 -5.60 32.80 -21.18
CA ASP A 307 -5.64 34.25 -20.99
C ASP A 307 -5.49 34.61 -19.50
N HIS A 308 -6.17 33.89 -18.60
CA HIS A 308 -6.02 34.09 -17.16
C HIS A 308 -4.63 33.69 -16.65
N PHE A 309 -4.05 32.61 -17.15
CA PHE A 309 -2.66 32.25 -16.83
C PHE A 309 -1.68 33.33 -17.26
N GLN A 310 -1.88 33.94 -18.43
CA GLN A 310 -1.06 35.05 -18.88
C GLN A 310 -1.24 36.28 -17.98
N GLN A 311 -2.47 36.62 -17.58
CA GLN A 311 -2.74 37.70 -16.63
C GLN A 311 -2.02 37.49 -15.28
N VAL A 312 -1.98 36.26 -14.77
CA VAL A 312 -1.26 35.92 -13.52
C VAL A 312 0.26 36.11 -13.68
N LEU A 313 0.82 35.78 -14.85
CA LEU A 313 2.25 35.97 -15.13
C LEU A 313 2.62 37.45 -15.29
N ASP A 314 1.75 38.23 -15.94
CA ASP A 314 2.00 39.65 -16.25
C ASP A 314 1.76 40.57 -15.05
N THR A 315 0.99 40.13 -14.05
CA THR A 315 0.60 40.94 -12.89
C THR A 315 1.41 40.56 -11.66
N PRO A 316 2.26 41.46 -11.11
CA PRO A 316 2.89 41.24 -9.82
C PRO A 316 1.85 41.12 -8.70
N TRP A 317 2.16 40.33 -7.67
CA TRP A 317 1.26 40.22 -6.52
C TRP A 317 1.06 41.59 -5.83
N ALA A 318 -0.19 41.89 -5.49
CA ALA A 318 -0.59 43.02 -4.66
C ALA A 318 -1.67 42.57 -3.68
N GLN A 319 -1.75 43.25 -2.53
CA GLN A 319 -2.76 42.97 -1.52
C GLN A 319 -4.18 43.15 -2.11
N GLY A 320 -5.04 42.15 -1.93
CA GLY A 320 -6.41 42.17 -2.45
C GLY A 320 -6.56 41.78 -3.92
N GLN A 321 -5.51 41.27 -4.58
CA GLN A 321 -5.63 40.66 -5.91
C GLN A 321 -6.65 39.51 -5.91
N THR A 322 -7.29 39.26 -7.05
CA THR A 322 -8.30 38.20 -7.20
C THR A 322 -8.05 37.29 -8.42
N LEU A 323 -6.87 37.32 -9.03
CA LEU A 323 -6.55 36.47 -10.19
C LEU A 323 -6.39 35.00 -9.78
N VAL A 324 -5.80 34.77 -8.60
CA VAL A 324 -5.77 33.48 -7.90
C VAL A 324 -6.79 33.52 -6.78
N ASN A 325 -7.66 32.50 -6.72
CA ASN A 325 -8.83 32.40 -5.85
C ASN A 325 -9.84 33.54 -6.06
N GLN A 326 -10.24 33.76 -7.31
CA GLN A 326 -11.22 34.80 -7.66
C GLN A 326 -12.55 34.59 -6.95
N ASN A 327 -13.03 33.34 -6.92
CA ASN A 327 -14.30 33.02 -6.28
C ASN A 327 -14.14 32.77 -4.77
N ASP A 328 -12.99 32.25 -4.35
CA ASP A 328 -12.63 31.99 -2.94
C ASP A 328 -13.74 31.29 -2.12
N ARG A 329 -14.42 30.32 -2.73
CA ARG A 329 -15.66 29.76 -2.17
C ARG A 329 -15.36 28.91 -0.95
N VAL A 330 -16.04 29.20 0.16
CA VAL A 330 -16.05 28.33 1.34
C VAL A 330 -16.87 27.08 1.03
N ILE A 331 -16.29 25.92 1.32
CA ILE A 331 -16.99 24.64 1.22
C ILE A 331 -17.77 24.46 2.54
N THR A 332 -19.10 24.57 2.47
CA THR A 332 -19.99 24.42 3.62
C THR A 332 -20.33 22.95 3.85
N GLY A 333 -20.22 22.48 5.10
CA GLY A 333 -20.50 21.09 5.46
C GLY A 333 -19.27 20.18 5.28
N ASP A 334 -19.51 18.90 5.02
CA ASP A 334 -18.46 17.92 4.83
C ASP A 334 -17.80 18.05 3.45
N VAL A 335 -16.48 18.29 3.43
CA VAL A 335 -15.70 18.44 2.20
C VAL A 335 -15.70 17.18 1.32
N PHE A 336 -15.78 15.99 1.90
CA PHE A 336 -15.80 14.74 1.12
C PHE A 336 -17.17 14.48 0.50
N VAL A 337 -18.24 14.98 1.11
CA VAL A 337 -19.58 15.00 0.48
C VAL A 337 -19.60 15.96 -0.71
N TYR A 338 -18.95 17.12 -0.58
CA TYR A 338 -18.75 18.05 -1.70
C TYR A 338 -17.96 17.39 -2.84
N LEU A 339 -16.81 16.77 -2.53
CA LEU A 339 -15.96 16.09 -3.51
C LEU A 339 -16.66 14.88 -4.17
N ARG A 340 -17.52 14.17 -3.43
CA ARG A 340 -18.38 13.11 -4.00
C ARG A 340 -19.28 13.65 -5.10
N GLY A 341 -19.89 14.81 -4.88
CA GLY A 341 -20.73 15.47 -5.87
C GLY A 341 -19.97 15.76 -7.16
N ILE A 342 -18.75 16.30 -7.02
CA ILE A 342 -17.85 16.58 -8.14
C ILE A 342 -17.44 15.30 -8.87
N ALA A 343 -17.01 14.26 -8.14
CA ALA A 343 -16.60 12.98 -8.72
C ALA A 343 -17.74 12.29 -9.48
N ARG A 344 -18.97 12.34 -8.95
CA ARG A 344 -20.17 11.81 -9.61
C ARG A 344 -20.52 12.58 -10.87
N GLN A 345 -20.48 13.91 -10.83
CA GLN A 345 -20.75 14.75 -12.00
C GLN A 345 -19.72 14.49 -13.11
N GLN A 346 -18.43 14.48 -12.76
CA GLN A 346 -17.36 14.21 -13.72
C GLN A 346 -17.55 12.86 -14.42
N MET A 347 -17.84 11.80 -13.66
CA MET A 347 -18.08 10.46 -14.21
C MET A 347 -19.28 10.45 -15.18
N GLN A 348 -20.33 11.23 -14.91
CA GLN A 348 -21.46 11.38 -15.80
C GLN A 348 -21.11 12.12 -17.10
N GLU A 349 -20.33 13.20 -17.01
CA GLU A 349 -19.86 13.97 -18.17
C GLU A 349 -18.93 13.14 -19.07
N ASP A 350 -18.03 12.36 -18.45
CA ASP A 350 -17.14 11.44 -19.17
C ASP A 350 -17.94 10.35 -19.88
N ALA A 351 -18.93 9.75 -19.21
CA ALA A 351 -19.82 8.75 -19.80
C ALA A 351 -20.60 9.30 -21.02
N GLN A 352 -21.13 10.53 -20.93
CA GLN A 352 -21.84 11.18 -22.04
C GLN A 352 -20.93 11.49 -23.24
N THR A 353 -19.64 11.69 -23.00
CA THR A 353 -18.66 11.98 -24.05
C THR A 353 -18.16 10.71 -24.74
N LEU A 354 -17.94 9.64 -23.96
CA LEU A 354 -17.36 8.39 -24.44
C LEU A 354 -18.38 7.44 -25.06
N LEU A 355 -19.63 7.45 -24.58
CA LEU A 355 -20.63 6.49 -25.01
C LEU A 355 -21.44 6.98 -26.21
N THR A 356 -21.51 6.13 -27.23
CA THR A 356 -22.45 6.33 -28.33
C THR A 356 -23.72 5.53 -28.08
N SER A 357 -24.87 6.20 -27.93
CA SER A 357 -26.17 5.55 -27.76
C SER A 357 -26.79 5.12 -29.09
N ASN A 358 -27.60 4.06 -29.08
CA ASN A 358 -28.39 3.63 -30.24
C ASN A 358 -29.33 4.76 -30.73
N THR A 359 -29.82 5.61 -29.81
CA THR A 359 -30.66 6.77 -30.14
C THR A 359 -29.89 7.89 -30.83
N SER A 360 -28.63 8.13 -30.47
CA SER A 360 -27.76 9.11 -31.14
C SER A 360 -27.33 8.64 -32.53
N LEU A 361 -27.10 7.33 -32.71
CA LEU A 361 -26.80 6.73 -34.01
C LEU A 361 -27.99 6.85 -34.98
N ARG A 362 -29.21 6.58 -34.49
CA ARG A 362 -30.45 6.80 -35.28
C ARG A 362 -30.66 8.24 -35.74
N LYS A 363 -30.04 9.23 -35.07
CA LYS A 363 -30.26 10.67 -35.31
C LYS A 363 -29.14 11.37 -36.08
N ARG A 364 -27.97 10.75 -36.31
CA ARG A 364 -26.81 11.41 -36.95
C ARG A 364 -26.10 10.50 -37.95
N ILE A 365 -25.93 11.00 -39.17
CA ILE A 365 -24.97 10.52 -40.17
C ILE A 365 -23.92 11.63 -40.34
N TRP A 366 -22.76 11.54 -39.66
CA TRP A 366 -21.59 12.42 -39.92
C TRP A 366 -20.26 11.72 -39.57
N ILE A 367 -19.24 12.00 -40.39
CA ILE A 367 -17.92 11.33 -40.51
C ILE A 367 -16.86 11.81 -39.47
N GLY A 368 -17.19 12.73 -38.58
CA GLY A 368 -16.19 13.44 -37.75
C GLY A 368 -15.67 12.71 -36.49
N TYR A 369 -16.22 11.56 -36.09
CA TYR A 369 -15.90 10.95 -34.79
C TYR A 369 -14.57 10.18 -34.75
N LEU A 370 -14.09 9.66 -35.89
CA LEU A 370 -12.89 8.82 -35.92
C LEU A 370 -11.60 9.61 -35.61
N SER A 371 -11.46 10.85 -36.12
CA SER A 371 -10.30 11.70 -35.83
C SER A 371 -10.28 12.27 -34.40
N ALA A 372 -11.44 12.44 -33.77
CA ALA A 372 -11.54 12.77 -32.35
C ALA A 372 -11.17 11.57 -31.48
N PHE A 373 -11.52 10.36 -31.90
CA PHE A 373 -11.22 9.11 -31.21
C PHE A 373 -9.73 8.73 -31.23
N ILE A 374 -9.04 8.85 -32.37
CA ILE A 374 -7.60 8.56 -32.48
C ILE A 374 -6.77 9.43 -31.51
N ASN A 375 -7.19 10.67 -31.27
CA ASN A 375 -6.55 11.58 -30.32
C ASN A 375 -6.94 11.33 -28.84
N VAL A 376 -7.98 10.53 -28.58
CA VAL A 376 -8.51 10.26 -27.23
C VAL A 376 -8.13 8.87 -26.71
N PHE A 377 -8.09 7.84 -27.55
CA PHE A 377 -7.75 6.46 -27.14
C PHE A 377 -6.28 6.07 -27.30
N GLY A 378 -5.59 6.60 -28.33
CA GLY A 378 -4.12 6.58 -28.38
C GLY A 378 -3.46 7.34 -27.22
N ALA A 379 -4.28 8.06 -26.44
CA ALA A 379 -3.96 8.83 -25.25
C ALA A 379 -4.85 8.43 -24.05
N LEU A 380 -5.17 7.14 -23.85
CA LEU A 380 -5.64 6.68 -22.53
C LEU A 380 -4.51 6.58 -21.48
N ALA A 381 -3.28 6.91 -21.87
CA ALA A 381 -2.12 7.02 -21.00
C ALA A 381 -1.87 8.42 -20.36
N PRO A 382 -2.26 9.60 -20.89
CA PRO A 382 -1.95 10.88 -20.23
C PRO A 382 -3.14 11.56 -19.52
N LEU A 383 -4.37 11.04 -19.60
CA LEU A 383 -5.46 11.52 -18.76
C LEU A 383 -5.37 10.77 -17.42
N GLY A 384 -4.75 11.40 -16.42
CA GLY A 384 -4.58 10.79 -15.09
C GLY A 384 -5.87 10.15 -14.54
N TRP A 385 -5.74 9.24 -13.58
CA TRP A 385 -6.83 8.42 -13.03
C TRP A 385 -8.16 9.18 -12.87
N PRO A 386 -9.31 8.51 -13.09
CA PRO A 386 -10.62 9.09 -12.77
C PRO A 386 -10.61 9.75 -11.39
N ILE A 387 -11.21 10.94 -11.26
CA ILE A 387 -11.16 11.74 -10.02
C ILE A 387 -11.60 10.89 -8.81
N THR A 388 -12.62 10.05 -9.01
CA THR A 388 -13.09 9.11 -7.99
C THR A 388 -11.97 8.24 -7.43
N LEU A 389 -11.12 7.68 -8.29
CA LEU A 389 -10.00 6.82 -7.89
C LEU A 389 -8.85 7.63 -7.28
N THR A 390 -8.53 8.79 -7.85
CA THR A 390 -7.50 9.70 -7.33
C THR A 390 -7.78 10.08 -5.88
N LEU A 391 -9.04 10.46 -5.58
CA LEU A 391 -9.47 10.90 -4.25
C LEU A 391 -9.44 9.79 -3.19
N VAL A 392 -9.74 8.55 -3.55
CA VAL A 392 -9.70 7.40 -2.61
C VAL A 392 -8.28 6.84 -2.40
N GLY A 393 -7.25 7.49 -2.96
CA GLY A 393 -5.84 7.16 -2.73
C GLY A 393 -5.11 6.54 -3.92
N ALA A 394 -5.79 6.24 -5.04
CA ALA A 394 -5.14 5.67 -6.22
C ALA A 394 -4.11 6.60 -6.85
N GLY A 395 -4.23 7.91 -6.64
CA GLY A 395 -3.32 8.90 -7.21
C GLY A 395 -1.86 8.73 -6.77
N VAL A 396 -1.60 8.10 -5.61
CA VAL A 396 -0.23 7.78 -5.15
C VAL A 396 0.45 6.75 -6.08
N ALA A 397 -0.33 5.92 -6.79
CA ALA A 397 0.16 4.92 -7.74
C ALA A 397 0.92 5.56 -8.91
N ASN A 398 0.48 6.74 -9.39
CA ASN A 398 1.16 7.47 -10.47
C ASN A 398 2.61 7.81 -10.12
N LEU A 399 2.98 7.90 -8.85
CA LEU A 399 4.35 8.23 -8.48
C LEU A 399 5.25 7.01 -8.47
N ALA A 400 4.71 5.87 -8.01
CA ALA A 400 5.39 4.58 -8.08
C ALA A 400 5.48 4.06 -9.53
N LEU A 401 4.51 4.40 -10.37
CA LEU A 401 4.38 3.94 -11.76
C LEU A 401 4.90 4.95 -12.81
N ASN A 402 4.99 6.26 -12.54
CA ASN A 402 5.55 7.24 -13.51
C ASN A 402 7.07 7.41 -13.41
N PHE A 403 7.73 6.89 -12.35
CA PHE A 403 9.17 6.63 -12.42
C PHE A 403 9.49 5.44 -13.35
N ASP A 404 8.46 4.70 -13.75
CA ASP A 404 8.51 3.66 -14.75
C ASP A 404 8.23 4.30 -16.13
N GLN A 405 9.25 4.39 -16.99
CA GLN A 405 9.04 4.54 -18.43
C GLN A 405 8.26 3.32 -19.03
N ALA A 406 7.92 2.33 -18.20
CA ALA A 406 7.23 1.09 -18.53
C ALA A 406 5.69 1.19 -18.62
N ILE A 407 5.11 2.38 -18.84
CA ILE A 407 3.71 2.47 -19.29
C ILE A 407 3.51 1.74 -20.64
N HIS A 408 4.59 1.53 -21.40
CA HIS A 408 4.56 0.75 -22.65
C HIS A 408 4.79 -0.77 -22.48
N ASP A 409 5.30 -1.25 -21.33
CA ASP A 409 5.67 -2.66 -21.15
C ASP A 409 4.78 -3.43 -20.15
N ARG A 410 4.01 -2.75 -19.29
CA ARG A 410 3.07 -3.40 -18.37
C ARG A 410 1.74 -3.71 -19.07
N ASP A 411 1.18 -4.90 -18.84
CA ASP A 411 -0.14 -5.27 -19.36
C ASP A 411 -1.20 -4.29 -18.80
N PRO A 412 -1.90 -3.51 -19.65
CA PRO A 412 -2.95 -2.58 -19.21
C PRO A 412 -4.03 -3.23 -18.33
N ARG A 413 -4.14 -4.56 -18.38
CA ARG A 413 -5.07 -5.37 -17.58
C ARG A 413 -4.67 -5.57 -16.11
N GLN A 414 -3.44 -5.24 -15.72
CA GLN A 414 -3.04 -5.27 -14.29
C GLN A 414 -3.40 -3.99 -13.53
N ARG A 415 -4.01 -3.02 -14.22
CA ARG A 415 -4.28 -1.65 -13.74
C ARG A 415 -5.11 -1.63 -12.46
N LYS A 416 -6.23 -2.37 -12.40
CA LYS A 416 -7.11 -2.37 -11.21
C LYS A 416 -6.51 -3.06 -9.99
N ALA A 417 -5.80 -4.16 -10.18
CA ALA A 417 -5.10 -4.85 -9.10
C ALA A 417 -4.05 -3.94 -8.45
N GLY A 418 -3.29 -3.22 -9.28
CA GLY A 418 -2.34 -2.20 -8.81
C GLY A 418 -3.02 -1.06 -8.03
N ILE A 419 -4.13 -0.52 -8.53
CA ILE A 419 -4.92 0.50 -7.82
C ILE A 419 -5.40 -0.01 -6.46
N LEU A 420 -5.98 -1.20 -6.42
CA LEU A 420 -6.51 -1.79 -5.20
C LEU A 420 -5.42 -1.95 -4.15
N GLY A 421 -4.23 -2.44 -4.53
CA GLY A 421 -3.07 -2.52 -3.63
C GLY A 421 -2.70 -1.16 -3.01
N VAL A 422 -2.74 -0.09 -3.80
CA VAL A 422 -2.47 1.28 -3.31
C VAL A 422 -3.57 1.78 -2.36
N ILE A 423 -4.85 1.53 -2.65
CA ILE A 423 -5.95 1.89 -1.75
C ILE A 423 -5.85 1.10 -0.43
N VAL A 424 -5.56 -0.19 -0.49
CA VAL A 424 -5.34 -1.05 0.69
C VAL A 424 -4.17 -0.54 1.54
N ASN A 425 -3.08 -0.11 0.92
CA ASN A 425 -1.95 0.51 1.61
C ASN A 425 -2.32 1.90 2.19
N THR A 426 -3.11 2.68 1.48
CA THR A 426 -3.64 3.98 1.95
C THR A 426 -4.46 3.79 3.24
N ILE A 427 -5.35 2.80 3.27
CA ILE A 427 -6.10 2.41 4.46
C ILE A 427 -5.16 2.02 5.60
N PHE A 428 -4.16 1.18 5.31
CA PHE A 428 -3.17 0.79 6.31
C PHE A 428 -2.45 2.01 6.91
N VAL A 429 -1.99 2.96 6.09
CA VAL A 429 -1.34 4.19 6.58
C VAL A 429 -2.31 4.98 7.45
N ALA A 430 -3.55 5.19 7.00
CA ALA A 430 -4.57 5.93 7.75
C ALA A 430 -4.78 5.31 9.15
N PHE A 431 -4.98 3.99 9.23
CA PHE A 431 -5.17 3.30 10.50
C PHE A 431 -3.95 3.33 11.43
N ASN A 432 -2.76 3.56 10.88
CA ASN A 432 -1.49 3.61 11.62
C ASN A 432 -0.93 5.04 11.75
N LEU A 433 -1.74 6.10 11.58
CA LEU A 433 -1.23 7.49 11.63
C LEU A 433 -0.67 7.91 12.99
N SER A 434 -1.31 7.53 14.08
CA SER A 434 -0.83 7.82 15.44
C SER A 434 0.54 7.18 15.69
N MET A 435 0.70 5.94 15.26
CA MET A 435 1.96 5.19 15.27
C MET A 435 3.01 5.89 14.40
N LEU A 436 2.64 6.33 13.19
CA LEU A 436 3.53 7.08 12.29
C LEU A 436 4.07 8.35 12.96
N VAL A 437 3.18 9.11 13.60
CA VAL A 437 3.55 10.31 14.37
C VAL A 437 4.52 9.95 15.50
N GLY A 438 4.28 8.84 16.20
CA GLY A 438 5.18 8.29 17.21
C GLY A 438 6.58 8.00 16.68
N LEU A 439 6.68 7.29 15.54
CA LEU A 439 7.95 6.95 14.91
C LEU A 439 8.69 8.19 14.37
N VAL A 440 7.98 9.17 13.82
CA VAL A 440 8.58 10.46 13.39
C VAL A 440 9.16 11.22 14.59
N ARG A 441 8.46 11.22 15.73
CA ARG A 441 8.95 11.83 16.98
C ARG A 441 10.18 11.11 17.51
N ALA A 442 10.15 9.77 17.55
CA ALA A 442 11.28 8.95 17.98
C ALA A 442 12.54 9.24 17.16
N GLY A 443 12.42 9.23 15.83
CA GLY A 443 13.53 9.55 14.92
C GLY A 443 13.98 11.01 14.94
N SER A 444 13.32 11.90 15.68
CA SER A 444 13.70 13.31 15.84
C SER A 444 14.42 13.62 17.15
N ARG A 445 14.59 12.64 18.06
CA ARG A 445 15.29 12.82 19.33
C ARG A 445 16.81 12.79 19.12
N LEU A 446 17.54 13.76 19.68
CA LEU A 446 18.99 13.69 19.86
C LEU A 446 19.28 12.92 21.15
N VAL A 447 19.95 11.77 21.06
CA VAL A 447 20.45 11.07 22.25
C VAL A 447 21.77 11.74 22.64
N GLY A 448 21.64 12.80 23.44
CA GLY A 448 22.74 13.66 23.87
C GLY A 448 22.52 14.25 25.26
N VAL A 449 22.01 13.43 26.18
CA VAL A 449 22.17 13.59 27.64
C VAL A 449 22.33 12.18 28.16
N SER A 450 23.32 11.95 29.01
CA SER A 450 23.51 10.69 29.74
C SER A 450 22.27 10.42 30.61
N SER A 451 21.22 9.86 30.01
CA SER A 451 20.19 9.16 30.75
C SER A 451 20.81 7.84 31.17
N SER A 452 21.21 7.75 32.44
CA SER A 452 21.30 6.47 33.15
C SER A 452 20.16 5.58 32.68
N GLY A 453 20.52 4.41 32.14
CA GLY A 453 19.69 3.58 31.29
C GLY A 453 18.25 3.43 31.77
N LEU A 454 17.33 4.03 31.01
CA LEU A 454 15.94 3.62 30.99
C LEU A 454 15.80 2.67 29.79
N PRO A 455 15.72 1.34 30.01
CA PRO A 455 15.42 0.44 28.92
C PRO A 455 14.02 0.74 28.40
N ALA A 456 13.90 0.87 27.07
CA ALA A 456 12.62 0.84 26.39
C ALA A 456 11.87 -0.42 26.83
N VAL A 457 10.59 -0.26 27.18
CA VAL A 457 9.70 -1.37 27.54
C VAL A 457 9.49 -2.21 26.28
N SER A 458 10.27 -3.29 26.13
CA SER A 458 9.96 -4.38 25.21
C SER A 458 9.01 -5.33 25.92
N SER A 459 7.73 -5.30 25.55
CA SER A 459 6.84 -6.43 25.86
C SER A 459 7.27 -7.60 25.00
N GLU A 460 8.09 -8.51 25.56
CA GLU A 460 8.35 -9.84 25.00
C GLU A 460 7.05 -10.65 25.11
N SER A 461 6.09 -10.34 24.23
CA SER A 461 4.79 -10.99 24.18
C SER A 461 4.45 -11.32 22.74
N ILE A 462 4.10 -12.57 22.48
CA ILE A 462 3.25 -12.91 21.34
C ILE A 462 1.89 -12.30 21.66
N ALA A 463 1.46 -11.28 20.91
CA ALA A 463 0.11 -10.75 21.00
C ALA A 463 -0.88 -11.76 20.40
N LEU A 464 -1.22 -12.79 21.17
CA LEU A 464 -2.46 -13.55 21.00
C LEU A 464 -3.41 -13.02 22.06
N THR A 465 -4.29 -12.12 21.63
CA THR A 465 -5.24 -11.33 22.41
C THR A 465 -6.00 -12.17 23.46
N GLU A 466 -5.62 -12.07 24.74
CA GLU A 466 -6.41 -12.55 25.88
C GLU A 466 -6.60 -11.43 26.91
N LEU A 467 -7.80 -10.86 26.99
CA LEU A 467 -8.27 -10.12 28.17
C LEU A 467 -9.73 -10.51 28.44
N ASN A 468 -9.99 -11.12 29.59
CA ASN A 468 -11.32 -11.22 30.20
C ASN A 468 -11.28 -10.43 31.52
N PRO A 469 -12.19 -9.47 31.79
CA PRO A 469 -12.23 -8.78 33.08
C PRO A 469 -12.71 -9.71 34.20
N VAL A 470 -12.01 -9.74 35.34
CA VAL A 470 -12.44 -10.42 36.56
C VAL A 470 -13.15 -9.41 37.48
N SER A 471 -14.43 -9.61 37.74
CA SER A 471 -15.18 -8.84 38.74
C SER A 471 -14.82 -9.32 40.16
N GLY A 472 -13.73 -8.80 40.74
CA GLY A 472 -13.27 -9.13 42.10
C GLY A 472 -13.83 -8.21 43.20
N ALA A 473 -14.20 -8.77 44.34
CA ALA A 473 -14.51 -8.04 45.58
C ALA A 473 -13.29 -8.01 46.54
N GLY A 474 -13.18 -6.98 47.38
CA GLY A 474 -12.07 -6.83 48.33
C GLY A 474 -10.79 -6.30 47.67
N ARG A 475 -9.62 -6.87 48.02
CA ARG A 475 -8.29 -6.42 47.55
C ARG A 475 -8.08 -6.54 46.03
N MET A 476 -8.93 -7.32 45.34
CA MET A 476 -8.92 -7.54 43.88
C MET A 476 -9.79 -6.54 43.10
N ARG A 477 -10.44 -5.59 43.77
CA ARG A 477 -11.28 -4.59 43.12
C ARG A 477 -10.40 -3.68 42.24
N GLY A 478 -10.75 -3.54 40.96
CA GLY A 478 -9.99 -2.76 39.98
C GLY A 478 -8.77 -3.46 39.38
N ILE A 479 -8.51 -4.72 39.76
CA ILE A 479 -7.43 -5.57 39.22
C ILE A 479 -7.99 -6.42 38.07
N GLN A 480 -7.35 -6.37 36.91
CA GLN A 480 -7.59 -7.26 35.77
C GLN A 480 -6.66 -8.47 35.89
N MET A 481 -7.19 -9.70 35.79
CA MET A 481 -6.38 -10.91 35.95
C MET A 481 -6.42 -11.77 34.70
N LEU A 482 -5.25 -12.14 34.19
CA LEU A 482 -5.10 -12.99 33.01
C LEU A 482 -5.30 -14.47 33.37
N THR A 483 -5.54 -15.30 32.36
CA THR A 483 -5.71 -16.77 32.48
C THR A 483 -4.46 -17.47 33.04
N ASN A 484 -3.28 -16.85 32.88
CA ASN A 484 -2.01 -17.29 33.46
C ASN A 484 -1.81 -16.88 34.94
N GLY A 485 -2.78 -16.17 35.54
CA GLY A 485 -2.73 -15.72 36.94
C GLY A 485 -2.06 -14.37 37.17
N GLU A 486 -1.63 -13.66 36.12
CA GLU A 486 -1.05 -12.32 36.26
C GLU A 486 -2.12 -11.27 36.58
N THR A 487 -1.78 -10.33 37.46
CA THR A 487 -2.64 -9.24 37.91
C THR A 487 -2.18 -7.88 37.36
N TRP A 488 -3.13 -7.10 36.84
CA TRP A 488 -2.93 -5.88 36.06
C TRP A 488 -3.85 -4.76 36.51
N ILE A 489 -3.43 -3.51 36.32
CA ILE A 489 -4.22 -2.30 36.57
C ILE A 489 -4.05 -1.31 35.43
N SER A 490 -4.96 -0.35 35.32
CA SER A 490 -4.76 0.85 34.50
C SER A 490 -4.46 2.02 35.42
N LEU A 491 -3.25 2.59 35.29
CA LEU A 491 -2.76 3.74 36.06
C LEU A 491 -2.30 4.79 35.05
N ASP A 492 -2.83 6.01 35.16
CA ASP A 492 -2.59 7.09 34.18
C ASP A 492 -2.87 6.66 32.72
N ASP A 493 -3.96 5.89 32.52
CA ASP A 493 -4.38 5.28 31.24
C ASP A 493 -3.39 4.29 30.60
N LEU A 494 -2.38 3.84 31.36
CA LEU A 494 -1.41 2.83 30.95
C LEU A 494 -1.62 1.52 31.71
N PRO A 495 -1.50 0.35 31.05
CA PRO A 495 -1.59 -0.93 31.74
C PRO A 495 -0.29 -1.22 32.50
N HIS A 496 -0.40 -1.49 33.79
CA HIS A 496 0.72 -1.91 34.63
C HIS A 496 0.44 -3.26 35.28
N ARG A 497 1.42 -4.16 35.25
CA ARG A 497 1.38 -5.40 36.02
C ARG A 497 1.65 -5.07 37.50
N VAL A 498 0.88 -5.67 38.39
CA VAL A 498 1.00 -5.48 39.84
C VAL A 498 1.05 -6.80 40.58
N VAL A 499 1.73 -6.83 41.71
CA VAL A 499 1.72 -7.95 42.67
C VAL A 499 1.41 -7.38 44.06
N PHE A 500 0.69 -8.12 44.89
CA PHE A 500 0.38 -7.66 46.24
C PHE A 500 1.58 -7.89 47.18
N SER A 501 2.03 -6.85 47.88
CA SER A 501 3.11 -6.92 48.87
C SER A 501 2.54 -6.90 50.29
N ASP A 502 2.69 -8.01 51.00
CA ASP A 502 2.29 -8.10 52.42
C ASP A 502 3.10 -7.16 53.33
N ALA A 503 4.35 -6.84 52.95
CA ALA A 503 5.22 -5.94 53.71
C ALA A 503 4.77 -4.47 53.67
N HIS A 504 4.05 -4.06 52.61
CA HIS A 504 3.59 -2.68 52.41
C HIS A 504 2.06 -2.54 52.51
N GLU A 505 1.34 -3.66 52.74
CA GLU A 505 -0.11 -3.79 52.64
C GLU A 505 -0.70 -3.11 51.39
N SER A 506 0.00 -3.20 50.25
CA SER A 506 -0.38 -2.52 49.01
C SER A 506 0.03 -3.31 47.77
N TRP A 507 -0.64 -3.02 46.65
CA TRP A 507 -0.20 -3.47 45.33
C TRP A 507 1.08 -2.72 44.96
N ILE A 508 2.08 -3.45 44.48
CA ILE A 508 3.33 -2.92 43.96
C ILE A 508 3.41 -3.22 42.48
N ILE A 509 3.98 -2.30 41.70
CA ILE A 509 4.20 -2.53 40.26
C ILE A 509 5.28 -3.61 40.11
N ASP A 510 4.91 -4.71 39.46
CA ASP A 510 5.80 -5.84 39.18
C ASP A 510 6.40 -5.66 37.79
N GLY A 511 7.45 -4.85 37.74
CA GLY A 511 8.24 -4.56 36.54
C GLY A 511 9.67 -5.08 36.66
N PRO A 512 10.42 -5.19 35.55
CA PRO A 512 11.80 -5.63 35.58
C PRO A 512 12.63 -4.81 36.58
N VAL A 513 13.52 -5.48 37.32
CA VAL A 513 14.37 -4.87 38.35
C VAL A 513 15.15 -3.71 37.73
N GLY A 514 14.91 -2.49 38.20
CA GLY A 514 15.53 -1.26 37.68
C GLY A 514 14.63 -0.35 36.84
N SER A 515 13.35 -0.69 36.61
CA SER A 515 12.39 0.32 36.14
C SER A 515 12.08 1.32 37.27
N GLY A 516 12.00 2.62 36.96
CA GLY A 516 11.75 3.68 37.96
C GLY A 516 10.46 3.50 38.75
N ASP A 517 9.56 2.66 38.25
CA ASP A 517 8.27 2.34 38.87
C ASP A 517 8.19 0.95 39.50
N SER A 518 9.11 0.03 39.20
CA SER A 518 9.12 -1.32 39.79
C SER A 518 9.35 -1.23 41.29
N GLY A 519 8.48 -1.91 42.05
CA GLY A 519 8.47 -1.86 43.51
C GLY A 519 7.80 -0.60 44.10
N ARG A 520 7.34 0.36 43.29
CA ARG A 520 6.52 1.47 43.79
C ARG A 520 5.14 0.94 44.17
N ALA A 521 4.68 1.35 45.34
CA ALA A 521 3.34 1.04 45.82
C ALA A 521 2.30 1.90 45.10
N VAL A 522 1.18 1.27 44.75
CA VAL A 522 -0.01 1.87 44.15
C VAL A 522 -1.24 1.48 44.96
N PHE A 523 -2.26 2.34 44.96
CA PHE A 523 -3.52 2.08 45.65
C PHE A 523 -4.70 2.55 44.81
N LEU A 524 -5.84 1.90 45.01
CA LEU A 524 -7.10 2.30 44.42
C LEU A 524 -7.77 3.31 45.37
N ASP A 525 -8.11 4.50 44.86
CA ASP A 525 -8.76 5.54 45.65
C ASP A 525 -10.28 5.31 45.81
N GLY A 526 -10.95 6.20 46.55
CA GLY A 526 -12.39 6.11 46.83
C GLY A 526 -13.29 6.21 45.60
N ASP A 527 -12.77 6.76 44.49
CA ASP A 527 -13.46 6.94 43.21
C ASP A 527 -13.20 5.77 42.24
N GLY A 528 -12.41 4.77 42.65
CA GLY A 528 -12.08 3.60 41.84
C GLY A 528 -10.98 3.86 40.80
N GLN A 529 -10.14 4.86 41.02
CA GLN A 529 -8.98 5.18 40.17
C GLN A 529 -7.68 4.76 40.86
N TRP A 530 -6.74 4.20 40.10
CA TRP A 530 -5.42 3.84 40.61
C TRP A 530 -4.53 5.08 40.74
N LYS A 531 -3.78 5.20 41.84
CA LYS A 531 -2.84 6.30 42.11
C LYS A 531 -1.52 5.81 42.72
N TRP A 532 -0.46 6.58 42.50
CA TRP A 532 0.87 6.38 43.10
C TRP A 532 0.87 6.65 44.61
N ARG A 533 1.66 5.89 45.37
CA ARG A 533 2.01 6.19 46.77
C ARG A 533 3.35 6.96 46.79
N GLU A 534 3.41 8.10 47.47
CA GLU A 534 4.64 8.93 47.52
C GLU A 534 5.80 8.23 48.26
N PRO A 535 7.06 8.34 47.78
CA PRO A 535 8.22 7.75 48.44
C PRO A 535 8.75 8.61 49.60
N LEU A 536 9.23 7.97 50.67
CA LEU A 536 10.01 8.64 51.72
C LEU A 536 11.40 9.07 51.19
N PRO A 537 11.95 10.23 51.61
CA PRO A 537 13.14 10.81 50.98
C PRO A 537 14.44 10.07 51.32
N MET A 538 15.29 9.82 50.32
CA MET A 538 16.64 9.24 50.47
C MET A 538 17.77 10.26 50.19
N GLN A 539 18.86 10.16 50.95
CA GLN A 539 20.06 11.02 50.92
C GLN A 539 21.02 10.73 49.74
N PRO A 540 21.84 11.71 49.32
CA PRO A 540 22.73 11.57 48.16
C PRO A 540 24.11 10.99 48.51
N LEU A 541 24.74 10.29 47.55
CA LEU A 541 26.16 9.90 47.54
C LEU A 541 26.88 10.44 46.29
N PRO A 542 28.22 10.65 46.33
CA PRO A 542 28.90 11.59 45.44
C PRO A 542 29.65 10.96 44.26
N GLY A 543 29.63 11.70 43.15
CA GLY A 543 30.75 11.97 42.21
C GLY A 543 31.31 10.81 41.37
N THR A 544 31.09 10.85 40.06
CA THR A 544 31.83 10.04 39.08
C THR A 544 32.54 10.92 38.04
N GLY A 545 33.83 10.65 37.85
CA GLY A 545 34.64 11.19 36.77
C GLY A 545 34.34 10.54 35.41
N LEU A 546 34.79 11.20 34.35
CA LEU A 546 34.64 10.79 32.95
C LEU A 546 35.37 9.46 32.65
N PRO A 547 34.78 8.50 31.92
CA PRO A 547 35.48 7.30 31.50
C PRO A 547 36.25 7.47 30.19
N ASP A 548 37.40 6.79 30.15
CA ASP A 548 38.38 6.67 29.08
C ASP A 548 37.89 5.74 27.95
N GLU A 549 38.17 6.09 26.70
CA GLU A 549 37.86 5.28 25.51
C GLU A 549 38.88 4.14 25.38
N THR A 550 38.53 2.89 25.78
CA THR A 550 39.11 1.61 25.25
C THR A 550 38.64 0.31 25.97
N GLN A 551 37.48 0.27 26.63
CA GLN A 551 36.91 -1.00 27.13
C GLN A 551 35.85 -1.60 26.18
N PRO A 552 35.83 -2.93 25.97
CA PRO A 552 34.75 -3.57 25.23
C PRO A 552 33.42 -3.32 25.95
N LEU A 553 32.40 -2.91 25.20
CA LEU A 553 31.06 -2.65 25.71
C LEU A 553 30.52 -3.93 26.38
N SER A 554 30.41 -3.93 27.70
CA SER A 554 29.68 -4.97 28.42
C SER A 554 28.18 -4.70 28.25
N PHE A 555 27.52 -5.47 27.39
CA PHE A 555 26.05 -5.42 27.30
C PHE A 555 25.44 -5.87 28.62
N VAL A 556 24.24 -5.36 28.92
CA VAL A 556 23.41 -5.94 29.98
C VAL A 556 23.03 -7.35 29.55
N THR A 557 23.52 -8.36 30.28
CA THR A 557 23.11 -9.74 30.09
C THR A 557 21.79 -9.97 30.81
N ILE A 558 20.76 -10.33 30.06
CA ILE A 558 19.43 -10.64 30.56
C ILE A 558 19.14 -12.14 30.47
N ARG A 559 18.36 -12.63 31.43
CA ARG A 559 17.71 -13.93 31.37
C ARG A 559 16.24 -13.72 31.04
N SER A 560 15.69 -14.57 30.19
CA SER A 560 14.31 -14.43 29.72
C SER A 560 13.65 -15.81 29.64
N THR A 561 12.53 -15.97 30.34
CA THR A 561 11.71 -17.19 30.26
C THR A 561 11.12 -17.40 28.86
N PHE A 562 10.90 -16.32 28.10
CA PHE A 562 10.48 -16.37 26.71
C PHE A 562 11.52 -17.10 25.85
N TRP A 563 12.74 -16.55 25.78
CA TRP A 563 13.85 -17.16 25.06
C TRP A 563 14.28 -18.53 25.61
N ASP A 564 14.09 -18.79 26.91
CA ASP A 564 14.30 -20.13 27.48
C ASP A 564 13.38 -21.16 26.82
N ALA A 565 12.16 -20.80 26.46
CA ALA A 565 11.23 -21.69 25.75
C ALA A 565 11.56 -21.79 24.25
N PHE A 566 11.85 -20.66 23.59
CA PHE A 566 11.97 -20.61 22.13
C PHE A 566 13.34 -20.98 21.57
N MET A 567 14.38 -21.00 22.42
CA MET A 567 15.72 -21.48 22.04
C MET A 567 15.88 -23.00 22.20
N GLN A 568 14.85 -23.70 22.70
CA GLN A 568 14.82 -25.16 22.82
C GLN A 568 14.10 -25.80 21.62
N PHE A 569 14.35 -27.09 21.36
CA PHE A 569 13.57 -27.87 20.41
C PHE A 569 12.23 -28.28 21.04
N ASN A 570 11.14 -27.75 20.50
CA ASN A 570 9.79 -28.22 20.80
C ASN A 570 8.98 -28.27 19.50
N LEU A 571 9.20 -29.34 18.70
CA LEU A 571 8.65 -29.47 17.36
C LEU A 571 7.11 -29.37 17.34
N THR A 572 6.44 -29.88 18.38
CA THR A 572 4.97 -29.79 18.49
C THR A 572 4.50 -28.34 18.69
N GLN A 573 5.16 -27.58 19.56
CA GLN A 573 4.80 -26.19 19.80
C GLN A 573 5.22 -25.29 18.64
N GLU A 574 6.36 -25.59 18.00
CA GLU A 574 6.84 -24.94 16.79
C GLU A 574 5.80 -25.06 15.67
N GLU A 575 5.36 -26.28 15.36
CA GLU A 575 4.30 -26.54 14.37
C GLU A 575 2.97 -25.86 14.74
N GLN A 576 2.59 -25.89 16.02
CA GLN A 576 1.36 -25.23 16.48
C GLN A 576 1.40 -23.72 16.23
N LEU A 577 2.52 -23.04 16.52
CA LEU A 577 2.69 -21.62 16.25
C LEU A 577 2.71 -21.33 14.75
N SER A 578 3.30 -22.22 13.96
CA SER A 578 3.28 -22.13 12.50
C SER A 578 1.87 -22.17 11.93
N GLN A 579 1.04 -23.10 12.39
CA GLN A 579 -0.37 -23.18 11.97
C GLN A 579 -1.21 -21.98 12.40
N ILE A 580 -1.00 -21.48 13.63
CA ILE A 580 -1.68 -20.26 14.11
C ILE A 580 -1.30 -19.05 13.24
N GLY A 581 0.00 -18.90 12.98
CA GLY A 581 0.55 -17.85 12.13
C GLY A 581 0.00 -17.90 10.70
N LEU A 582 -0.02 -19.09 10.09
CA LEU A 582 -0.57 -19.30 8.75
C LEU A 582 -2.05 -18.91 8.65
N VAL A 583 -2.87 -19.33 9.62
CA VAL A 583 -4.30 -18.95 9.68
C VAL A 583 -4.44 -17.44 9.84
N ARG A 584 -3.65 -16.81 10.71
CA ARG A 584 -3.67 -15.35 10.90
C ARG A 584 -3.31 -14.61 9.61
N GLN A 585 -2.22 -15.00 8.94
CA GLN A 585 -1.80 -14.37 7.69
C GLN A 585 -2.91 -14.45 6.63
N ARG A 586 -3.54 -15.62 6.45
CA ARG A 586 -4.70 -15.79 5.54
C ARG A 586 -5.85 -14.82 5.86
N LEU A 587 -6.17 -14.61 7.14
CA LEU A 587 -7.24 -13.71 7.56
C LEU A 587 -6.91 -12.22 7.35
N THR A 588 -5.62 -11.87 7.30
CA THR A 588 -5.18 -10.48 7.10
C THR A 588 -5.02 -10.08 5.64
N MET A 589 -5.02 -11.06 4.72
CA MET A 589 -4.81 -10.85 3.29
C MET A 589 -6.07 -10.35 2.59
N ASN A 590 -5.88 -9.45 1.62
CA ASN A 590 -6.96 -8.88 0.83
C ASN A 590 -6.76 -9.13 -0.68
N ILE A 591 -6.57 -10.40 -1.07
CA ILE A 591 -6.32 -10.80 -2.47
C ILE A 591 -7.62 -11.16 -3.23
N PRO A 592 -7.63 -11.12 -4.58
CA PRO A 592 -8.74 -11.57 -5.41
C PRO A 592 -9.02 -13.08 -5.26
N GLU A 593 -10.30 -13.47 -5.38
CA GLU A 593 -10.71 -14.88 -5.47
C GLU A 593 -11.19 -15.19 -6.90
N ALA A 594 -10.76 -16.33 -7.44
CA ALA A 594 -11.08 -16.73 -8.80
C ALA A 594 -12.57 -17.08 -8.93
N ALA A 595 -13.31 -16.24 -9.66
CA ALA A 595 -14.72 -16.46 -9.97
C ALA A 595 -14.90 -17.50 -11.11
N PRO A 596 -16.05 -18.20 -11.16
CA PRO A 596 -16.30 -19.27 -12.14
C PRO A 596 -16.24 -18.84 -13.62
N ASN A 597 -16.50 -17.56 -13.91
CA ASN A 597 -16.52 -16.97 -15.25
C ASN A 597 -15.16 -16.37 -15.68
N GLY A 598 -14.20 -16.30 -14.76
CA GLY A 598 -12.83 -15.91 -15.09
C GLY A 598 -12.03 -17.06 -15.72
N GLN A 599 -10.86 -16.74 -16.23
CA GLN A 599 -9.96 -17.66 -16.92
C GLN A 599 -8.66 -17.80 -16.14
N ILE A 600 -8.24 -19.03 -15.89
CA ILE A 600 -6.90 -19.31 -15.35
C ILE A 600 -6.02 -19.79 -16.50
N ILE A 601 -4.92 -19.08 -16.74
CA ILE A 601 -3.88 -19.48 -17.68
C ILE A 601 -2.79 -20.16 -16.86
N SER A 602 -2.56 -21.45 -17.11
CA SER A 602 -1.50 -22.15 -16.40
C SER A 602 -0.15 -21.89 -17.05
N MET A 603 0.77 -21.34 -16.26
CA MET A 603 2.15 -21.04 -16.68
C MET A 603 3.19 -21.95 -16.02
N GLY A 604 2.73 -22.95 -15.25
CA GLY A 604 3.57 -23.80 -14.41
C GLY A 604 3.09 -23.81 -12.96
N GLU A 605 3.82 -24.52 -12.10
CA GLU A 605 3.48 -24.64 -10.69
C GLU A 605 3.58 -23.27 -9.98
N ASP A 606 2.50 -22.86 -9.30
CA ASP A 606 2.38 -21.61 -8.53
C ASP A 606 2.55 -20.29 -9.31
N MET A 607 2.62 -20.35 -10.66
CA MET A 607 2.77 -19.20 -11.57
C MET A 607 1.53 -18.96 -12.43
N ASP A 608 0.42 -19.62 -12.12
CA ASP A 608 -0.85 -19.44 -12.83
C ASP A 608 -1.25 -17.95 -12.83
N ILE A 609 -1.91 -17.51 -13.91
CA ILE A 609 -2.43 -16.15 -14.04
C ILE A 609 -3.95 -16.22 -14.06
N TYR A 610 -4.61 -15.43 -13.22
CA TYR A 610 -6.06 -15.29 -13.24
C TYR A 610 -6.47 -14.05 -14.02
N ILE A 611 -7.35 -14.23 -15.01
CA ILE A 611 -8.01 -13.14 -15.74
C ILE A 611 -9.48 -13.15 -15.31
N ASP A 612 -9.94 -12.08 -14.70
CA ASP A 612 -11.35 -12.00 -14.28
C ASP A 612 -12.31 -11.74 -15.46
N GLU A 613 -13.61 -11.70 -15.17
CA GLU A 613 -14.65 -11.45 -16.18
C GLU A 613 -14.48 -10.10 -16.89
N GLY A 614 -13.96 -9.09 -16.18
CA GLY A 614 -13.70 -7.76 -16.70
C GLY A 614 -12.38 -7.65 -17.47
N GLY A 615 -11.62 -8.74 -17.56
CA GLY A 615 -10.35 -8.79 -18.28
C GLY A 615 -9.15 -8.39 -17.42
N ASP A 616 -9.31 -8.08 -16.14
CA ASP A 616 -8.17 -7.71 -15.28
C ASP A 616 -7.31 -8.94 -14.96
N VAL A 617 -5.99 -8.75 -14.95
CA VAL A 617 -4.98 -9.78 -14.75
C VAL A 617 -4.46 -9.74 -13.31
N HIS A 618 -4.50 -10.90 -12.65
CA HIS A 618 -4.08 -11.10 -11.26
C HIS A 618 -3.02 -12.20 -11.19
N HIS A 619 -1.83 -11.84 -10.69
CA HIS A 619 -0.73 -12.78 -10.43
C HIS A 619 -0.80 -13.40 -9.03
N VAL A 620 -1.38 -12.66 -8.09
CA VAL A 620 -1.64 -13.12 -6.73
C VAL A 620 -3.14 -13.24 -6.54
N PHE A 621 -3.63 -14.45 -6.31
CA PHE A 621 -5.07 -14.72 -6.13
C PHE A 621 -5.30 -16.05 -5.42
N LYS A 622 -6.55 -16.28 -5.04
CA LYS A 622 -7.00 -17.55 -4.44
C LYS A 622 -7.91 -18.29 -5.42
N LYS A 623 -7.61 -19.56 -5.68
CA LYS A 623 -8.44 -20.45 -6.51
C LYS A 623 -9.72 -20.85 -5.78
N ALA A 624 -10.72 -21.31 -6.54
CA ALA A 624 -12.00 -21.76 -6.01
C ALA A 624 -11.91 -22.98 -5.06
N ASP A 625 -10.85 -23.78 -5.18
CA ASP A 625 -10.53 -24.90 -4.27
C ASP A 625 -9.83 -24.47 -2.97
N GLY A 626 -9.54 -23.17 -2.83
CA GLY A 626 -8.86 -22.57 -1.68
C GLY A 626 -7.33 -22.51 -1.80
N GLN A 627 -6.72 -23.00 -2.89
CA GLN A 627 -5.28 -22.86 -3.13
C GLN A 627 -4.91 -21.39 -3.38
N TYR A 628 -3.80 -20.95 -2.79
CA TYR A 628 -3.24 -19.61 -3.01
C TYR A 628 -2.20 -19.67 -4.12
N VAL A 629 -2.23 -18.70 -5.04
CA VAL A 629 -1.23 -18.50 -6.08
C VAL A 629 -0.52 -17.19 -5.77
N GLY A 630 0.82 -17.23 -5.69
CA GLY A 630 1.63 -16.11 -5.21
C GLY A 630 2.50 -15.45 -6.27
N GLY A 631 2.45 -15.90 -7.53
CA GLY A 631 3.33 -15.40 -8.57
C GLY A 631 4.81 -15.50 -8.16
N ARG A 632 5.53 -14.38 -8.21
CA ARG A 632 6.95 -14.33 -7.82
C ARG A 632 7.19 -14.55 -6.34
N ILE A 633 6.18 -14.39 -5.47
CA ILE A 633 6.31 -14.69 -4.03
C ILE A 633 6.59 -16.19 -3.83
N SER A 634 5.87 -17.05 -4.55
CA SER A 634 6.08 -18.50 -4.48
C SER A 634 7.48 -18.87 -4.99
N MET A 635 7.96 -18.24 -6.05
CA MET A 635 9.33 -18.42 -6.54
C MET A 635 10.38 -17.94 -5.52
N TYR A 636 10.18 -16.77 -4.91
CA TYR A 636 11.09 -16.24 -3.89
C TYR A 636 11.23 -17.19 -2.70
N SER A 637 10.12 -17.79 -2.24
CA SER A 637 10.13 -18.70 -1.08
C SER A 637 11.01 -19.94 -1.24
N VAL A 638 11.32 -20.32 -2.48
CA VAL A 638 12.17 -21.49 -2.79
C VAL A 638 13.54 -21.07 -3.34
N MET A 639 13.61 -19.91 -4.01
CA MET A 639 14.76 -19.45 -4.77
C MET A 639 15.13 -18.01 -4.39
N ASP A 640 15.21 -17.70 -3.09
CA ASP A 640 15.49 -16.36 -2.57
C ASP A 640 16.77 -15.76 -3.16
N SER A 641 17.79 -16.59 -3.39
CA SER A 641 19.08 -16.23 -3.98
C SER A 641 18.94 -15.64 -5.38
N SER A 642 17.97 -16.10 -6.18
CA SER A 642 17.67 -15.57 -7.51
C SER A 642 17.20 -14.12 -7.49
N PHE A 643 16.80 -13.58 -6.34
CA PHE A 643 16.43 -12.18 -6.18
C PHE A 643 17.50 -11.42 -5.38
N ASN A 644 17.87 -11.98 -4.23
CA ASN A 644 18.71 -11.29 -3.28
C ASN A 644 20.18 -11.22 -3.70
N GLU A 645 20.70 -12.13 -4.52
CA GLU A 645 22.09 -12.06 -4.97
C GLU A 645 22.36 -10.78 -5.76
N PHE A 646 21.49 -10.45 -6.72
CA PHE A 646 21.59 -9.20 -7.48
C PHE A 646 21.54 -7.99 -6.55
N LEU A 647 20.57 -7.94 -5.62
CA LEU A 647 20.43 -6.83 -4.66
C LEU A 647 21.66 -6.68 -3.74
N ARG A 648 22.37 -7.79 -3.46
CA ARG A 648 23.55 -7.83 -2.59
C ARG A 648 24.85 -7.52 -3.32
N SER A 649 25.01 -7.94 -4.58
CA SER A 649 26.31 -7.92 -5.28
C SER A 649 26.31 -7.13 -6.59
N GLY A 650 25.13 -6.88 -7.18
CA GLY A 650 24.99 -6.36 -8.55
C GLY A 650 25.22 -7.39 -9.64
N VAL A 651 25.53 -8.65 -9.29
CA VAL A 651 25.76 -9.72 -10.26
C VAL A 651 24.41 -10.25 -10.74
N SER A 652 24.16 -10.10 -12.04
CA SER A 652 22.94 -10.60 -12.68
C SER A 652 23.13 -12.02 -13.22
N HIS A 653 22.12 -12.87 -13.04
CA HIS A 653 22.06 -14.23 -13.60
C HIS A 653 21.29 -14.34 -14.92
N GLY A 654 20.75 -13.21 -15.42
CA GLY A 654 20.00 -13.18 -16.67
C GLY A 654 19.62 -11.77 -17.14
N PRO A 655 19.14 -11.62 -18.38
CA PRO A 655 18.79 -10.32 -18.93
C PRO A 655 17.57 -9.69 -18.25
N THR A 656 16.72 -10.47 -17.57
CA THR A 656 15.44 -10.03 -16.98
C THR A 656 15.48 -9.94 -15.45
N GLN A 657 16.66 -9.85 -14.86
CA GLN A 657 16.85 -9.93 -13.40
C GLN A 657 16.19 -8.76 -12.66
N VAL A 658 16.17 -7.58 -13.28
CA VAL A 658 15.56 -6.37 -12.72
C VAL A 658 14.05 -6.47 -12.76
N GLU A 659 13.50 -6.85 -13.91
CA GLU A 659 12.08 -7.07 -14.15
C GLU A 659 11.53 -8.12 -13.16
N LEU A 660 12.26 -9.20 -12.93
CA LEU A 660 11.90 -10.24 -11.97
C LEU A 660 11.74 -9.68 -10.54
N ILE A 661 12.61 -8.76 -10.11
CA ILE A 661 12.54 -8.13 -8.79
C ILE A 661 11.41 -7.09 -8.73
N GLU A 662 11.14 -6.38 -9.82
CA GLU A 662 10.00 -5.47 -9.93
C GLU A 662 8.68 -6.21 -9.83
N GLU A 663 8.53 -7.35 -10.53
CA GLU A 663 7.37 -8.23 -10.46
C GLU A 663 7.15 -8.76 -9.04
N LEU A 664 8.20 -9.20 -8.34
CA LEU A 664 8.10 -9.58 -6.93
C LEU A 664 7.63 -8.41 -6.05
N ALA A 665 8.18 -7.22 -6.25
CA ALA A 665 7.76 -6.05 -5.50
C ALA A 665 6.29 -5.68 -5.77
N ASP A 666 5.80 -5.89 -6.99
CA ASP A 666 4.39 -5.67 -7.35
C ASP A 666 3.47 -6.73 -6.75
N ASP A 667 3.88 -8.01 -6.76
CA ASP A 667 3.14 -9.10 -6.11
C ASP A 667 3.03 -8.87 -4.59
N LEU A 668 4.10 -8.41 -3.94
CA LEU A 668 4.08 -8.05 -2.50
C LEU A 668 3.15 -6.87 -2.20
N LEU A 669 3.03 -5.90 -3.12
CA LEU A 669 2.09 -4.79 -2.99
C LEU A 669 0.64 -5.26 -3.13
N ALA A 670 0.37 -6.23 -4.01
CA ALA A 670 -0.96 -6.82 -4.20
C ALA A 670 -1.45 -7.57 -2.95
N VAL A 671 -0.56 -8.22 -2.21
CA VAL A 671 -0.89 -8.87 -0.92
C VAL A 671 -1.23 -7.84 0.16
N GLY A 672 -0.46 -6.73 0.19
CA GLY A 672 -0.58 -5.67 1.18
C GLY A 672 0.19 -5.94 2.48
N VAL A 673 0.32 -4.91 3.31
CA VAL A 673 1.13 -4.93 4.53
C VAL A 673 0.30 -5.16 5.80
N ASN A 674 0.96 -5.71 6.82
CA ASN A 674 0.42 -5.91 8.17
C ASN A 674 1.49 -5.63 9.23
N ASN A 675 1.11 -5.12 10.40
CA ASN A 675 2.04 -4.84 11.50
C ASN A 675 1.52 -5.22 12.89
N ASN A 676 0.60 -6.18 12.96
CA ASN A 676 -0.12 -6.50 14.20
C ASN A 676 0.63 -7.44 15.14
N VAL A 677 1.78 -7.96 14.72
CA VAL A 677 2.53 -9.01 15.40
C VAL A 677 3.99 -8.64 15.55
N THR A 678 4.64 -9.15 16.58
CA THR A 678 6.10 -9.03 16.70
C THR A 678 6.75 -9.99 15.71
N LEU A 679 7.75 -9.49 15.02
CA LEU A 679 8.51 -10.21 14.00
C LEU A 679 9.94 -10.42 14.48
N TYR A 680 10.48 -11.61 14.21
CA TYR A 680 11.82 -12.01 14.62
C TYR A 680 12.65 -12.43 13.41
N ARG A 681 13.93 -12.08 13.41
CA ARG A 681 14.90 -12.53 12.42
C ARG A 681 16.18 -12.99 13.11
N GLY A 682 16.53 -14.25 12.95
CA GLY A 682 17.82 -14.78 13.40
C GLY A 682 18.93 -14.44 12.41
N GLY A 683 20.14 -14.25 12.92
CA GLY A 683 21.35 -14.04 12.13
C GLY A 683 22.55 -14.75 12.75
N SER A 684 23.43 -15.25 11.90
CA SER A 684 24.74 -15.79 12.25
C SER A 684 25.73 -15.54 11.10
N ALA A 685 27.03 -15.72 11.38
CA ALA A 685 28.09 -15.64 10.38
C ALA A 685 27.86 -16.64 9.21
N LEU A 686 27.27 -17.81 9.49
CA LEU A 686 26.93 -18.82 8.48
C LEU A 686 25.88 -18.31 7.48
N ARG A 687 25.05 -17.33 7.87
CA ARG A 687 24.02 -16.70 7.04
C ARG A 687 24.41 -15.31 6.53
N GLY A 688 25.64 -14.88 6.82
CA GLY A 688 26.15 -13.58 6.41
C GLY A 688 25.47 -12.37 7.07
N THR A 689 24.70 -12.57 8.16
CA THR A 689 24.14 -11.49 9.01
C THR A 689 24.64 -11.70 10.43
N SER A 690 25.55 -10.86 10.90
CA SER A 690 26.37 -11.16 12.09
C SER A 690 26.19 -10.16 13.24
N GLY A 691 26.07 -10.69 14.46
CA GLY A 691 26.08 -9.92 15.72
C GLY A 691 27.43 -9.27 16.07
N ARG A 692 28.53 -9.64 15.38
CA ARG A 692 29.88 -9.18 15.73
C ARG A 692 30.06 -7.67 15.62
N TYR A 693 29.32 -7.00 14.73
CA TYR A 693 29.39 -5.55 14.56
C TYR A 693 28.86 -4.78 15.79
N PHE A 694 27.90 -5.36 16.49
CA PHE A 694 27.42 -4.81 17.75
C PHE A 694 28.44 -5.06 18.86
N ARG A 695 28.97 -6.30 18.97
CA ARG A 695 29.97 -6.66 20.00
C ARG A 695 31.26 -5.85 19.92
N SER A 696 31.70 -5.51 18.72
CA SER A 696 32.85 -4.64 18.49
C SER A 696 32.59 -3.15 18.81
N GLY A 697 31.34 -2.76 19.08
CA GLY A 697 30.94 -1.37 19.26
C GLY A 697 30.88 -0.56 17.97
N ARG A 698 31.08 -1.19 16.80
CA ARG A 698 30.97 -0.53 15.48
C ARG A 698 29.56 0.02 15.25
N ILE A 699 28.55 -0.72 15.70
CA ILE A 699 27.14 -0.37 15.61
C ILE A 699 26.55 -0.41 17.02
N ARG A 700 25.74 0.58 17.39
CA ARG A 700 25.14 0.72 18.72
C ARG A 700 23.71 1.25 18.65
N ALA A 701 23.03 1.26 19.80
CA ALA A 701 21.73 1.91 19.93
C ALA A 701 21.81 3.39 19.50
N GLY A 702 20.80 3.84 18.76
CA GLY A 702 20.77 5.15 18.11
C GLY A 702 21.32 5.19 16.69
N ASP A 703 22.07 4.18 16.24
CA ASP A 703 22.42 4.02 14.82
C ASP A 703 21.23 3.46 14.02
N VAL A 704 21.31 3.54 12.70
CA VAL A 704 20.23 3.11 11.79
C VAL A 704 20.71 2.00 10.86
N LEU A 705 20.00 0.88 10.87
CA LEU A 705 20.20 -0.22 9.92
C LEU A 705 19.34 -0.01 8.67
N VAL A 706 19.87 -0.38 7.50
CA VAL A 706 19.21 -0.19 6.20
C VAL A 706 19.01 -1.55 5.53
N SER A 707 17.79 -1.86 5.09
CA SER A 707 17.54 -3.03 4.24
C SER A 707 17.91 -2.73 2.79
N THR A 708 18.76 -3.57 2.21
CA THR A 708 19.31 -3.43 0.85
C THR A 708 18.92 -4.58 -0.08
N ASP A 709 18.26 -5.59 0.47
CA ASP A 709 17.74 -6.80 -0.16
C ASP A 709 16.38 -7.15 0.49
N MET A 710 15.69 -8.17 -0.01
CA MET A 710 14.43 -8.62 0.59
C MET A 710 14.72 -9.23 1.96
N MET A 711 14.05 -8.72 3.00
CA MET A 711 14.28 -9.13 4.38
C MET A 711 13.14 -9.99 4.91
N SER A 712 13.46 -11.24 5.19
CA SER A 712 12.57 -12.23 5.81
C SER A 712 12.56 -12.09 7.34
N PHE A 713 11.37 -11.93 7.91
CA PHE A 713 11.13 -12.08 9.35
C PHE A 713 10.03 -13.11 9.57
N SER A 714 10.03 -13.73 10.74
CA SER A 714 9.04 -14.72 11.14
C SER A 714 8.25 -14.24 12.35
N GLU A 715 6.96 -14.58 12.38
CA GLU A 715 6.13 -14.44 13.58
C GLU A 715 6.39 -15.54 14.61
N ASN A 716 7.01 -16.64 14.17
CA ASN A 716 7.34 -17.80 14.98
C ASN A 716 8.77 -17.64 15.55
N PRO A 717 8.94 -17.34 16.85
CA PRO A 717 10.26 -17.13 17.46
C PRO A 717 11.17 -18.37 17.42
N TYR A 718 10.63 -19.58 17.21
CA TYR A 718 11.46 -20.78 16.97
C TYR A 718 12.26 -20.69 15.66
N ILE A 719 11.75 -19.97 14.66
CA ILE A 719 12.45 -19.76 13.40
C ILE A 719 13.67 -18.86 13.65
N ALA A 720 13.57 -17.86 14.54
CA ALA A 720 14.74 -17.06 14.93
C ALA A 720 15.88 -17.91 15.52
N ARG A 721 15.56 -18.92 16.35
CA ARG A 721 16.54 -19.91 16.84
C ARG A 721 17.23 -20.63 15.67
N ALA A 722 16.46 -21.09 14.69
CA ALA A 722 17.00 -21.82 13.54
C ALA A 722 18.05 -21.02 12.76
N PHE A 723 17.85 -19.71 12.61
CA PHE A 723 18.78 -18.85 11.86
C PHE A 723 19.92 -18.26 12.69
N CYS A 724 19.74 -18.07 14.01
CA CYS A 724 20.78 -17.47 14.87
C CYS A 724 21.77 -18.47 15.49
N SER A 725 21.56 -19.77 15.29
CA SER A 725 22.39 -20.85 15.83
C SER A 725 23.12 -21.62 14.71
N SER A 726 23.87 -22.66 15.10
CA SER A 726 24.49 -23.60 14.16
C SER A 726 23.51 -24.41 13.31
N GLN A 727 22.19 -24.32 13.56
CA GLN A 727 21.15 -24.87 12.69
C GLN A 727 21.13 -24.18 11.32
N ALA A 728 21.57 -22.91 11.24
CA ALA A 728 21.77 -22.16 10.00
C ALA A 728 20.57 -22.18 9.02
N GLY A 729 19.35 -22.22 9.55
CA GLY A 729 18.10 -22.26 8.77
C GLY A 729 17.68 -23.65 8.27
N GLU A 730 18.39 -24.73 8.63
CA GLU A 730 17.93 -26.08 8.33
C GLU A 730 16.59 -26.38 9.04
N ASN A 731 15.71 -27.17 8.43
CA ASN A 731 14.44 -27.58 9.07
C ASN A 731 14.69 -28.24 10.45
N SER A 732 13.90 -27.83 11.45
CA SER A 732 14.10 -28.23 12.85
C SER A 732 13.96 -29.72 13.10
N ALA A 733 13.08 -30.42 12.38
CA ALA A 733 12.92 -31.87 12.52
C ALA A 733 14.13 -32.62 11.95
N SER A 734 14.63 -32.20 10.78
CA SER A 734 15.83 -32.74 10.15
C SER A 734 17.07 -32.53 11.02
N PHE A 735 17.28 -31.31 11.50
CA PHE A 735 18.42 -30.99 12.36
C PHE A 735 18.37 -31.79 13.66
N ALA A 736 17.21 -31.87 14.32
CA ALA A 736 17.06 -32.67 15.55
C ALA A 736 17.33 -34.16 15.31
N ALA A 737 16.94 -34.70 14.14
CA ALA A 737 17.20 -36.09 13.77
C ALA A 737 18.68 -36.37 13.48
N SER A 738 19.47 -35.36 13.07
CA SER A 738 20.91 -35.51 12.81
C SER A 738 21.73 -35.83 14.07
N GLY A 739 21.21 -35.53 15.26
CA GLY A 739 21.92 -35.65 16.53
C GLY A 739 23.00 -34.58 16.75
N ALA A 740 23.10 -33.58 15.87
CA ALA A 740 24.02 -32.46 16.04
C ALA A 740 23.64 -31.60 17.26
N SER A 741 24.65 -31.11 17.98
CA SER A 741 24.43 -30.18 19.09
C SER A 741 24.17 -28.76 18.58
N LEU A 742 23.12 -28.12 19.10
CA LEU A 742 22.82 -26.72 18.82
C LEU A 742 23.85 -25.82 19.52
N THR A 743 24.54 -24.98 18.77
CA THR A 743 25.56 -24.06 19.30
C THR A 743 25.31 -22.62 18.87
N PHE A 744 25.80 -21.68 19.67
CA PHE A 744 25.72 -20.24 19.45
C PHE A 744 27.12 -19.65 19.60
N ASP A 745 27.46 -18.66 18.79
CA ASP A 745 28.77 -18.03 18.80
C ASP A 745 28.67 -16.49 18.92
N GLU A 746 29.80 -15.80 18.86
CA GLU A 746 29.83 -14.33 18.95
C GLU A 746 29.12 -13.63 17.78
N SER A 747 28.77 -14.36 16.71
CA SER A 747 27.96 -13.84 15.59
C SER A 747 26.45 -14.04 15.78
N SER A 748 26.01 -14.85 16.74
CA SER A 748 24.59 -15.11 16.99
C SER A 748 23.85 -13.83 17.40
N VAL A 749 22.84 -13.46 16.60
CA VAL A 749 22.01 -12.27 16.79
C VAL A 749 20.55 -12.58 16.47
N VAL A 750 19.62 -11.97 17.21
CA VAL A 750 18.20 -11.96 16.91
C VAL A 750 17.76 -10.51 16.81
N PHE A 751 17.23 -10.13 15.64
CA PHE A 751 16.54 -8.87 15.46
C PHE A 751 15.09 -9.05 15.85
N GLU A 752 14.63 -8.21 16.77
CA GLU A 752 13.24 -8.13 17.22
C GLU A 752 12.62 -6.86 16.65
N LEU A 753 11.53 -7.02 15.92
CA LEU A 753 10.75 -5.93 15.36
C LEU A 753 9.35 -5.99 16.01
N PRO A 754 9.12 -5.23 17.10
CA PRO A 754 7.89 -5.32 17.87
C PRO A 754 6.65 -4.97 17.05
N ALA A 755 5.51 -5.57 17.40
CA ALA A 755 4.21 -5.20 16.84
C ALA A 755 4.02 -3.67 16.88
N ARG A 756 3.48 -3.09 15.79
CA ARG A 756 3.27 -1.64 15.66
C ARG A 756 4.55 -0.79 15.79
N HIS A 757 5.73 -1.34 15.50
CA HIS A 757 6.98 -0.58 15.36
C HIS A 757 7.52 -0.60 13.93
N TYR A 758 6.69 -1.02 12.97
CA TYR A 758 7.02 -1.11 11.56
C TYR A 758 5.80 -0.89 10.66
N PHE A 759 6.07 -0.56 9.40
CA PHE A 759 5.10 -0.18 8.37
C PHE A 759 5.19 -1.04 7.09
N GLY A 760 6.26 -1.81 6.91
CA GLY A 760 6.61 -2.37 5.60
C GLY A 760 6.57 -3.89 5.42
N ALA A 761 5.98 -4.67 6.35
CA ALA A 761 6.00 -6.13 6.26
C ALA A 761 4.76 -6.70 5.55
N THR A 762 5.00 -7.54 4.56
CA THR A 762 3.98 -8.27 3.80
C THR A 762 3.98 -9.74 4.24
N PRO A 763 2.88 -10.26 4.81
CA PRO A 763 2.77 -11.68 5.15
C PRO A 763 2.77 -12.53 3.88
N ILE A 764 3.54 -13.61 3.81
CA ILE A 764 3.65 -14.43 2.60
C ILE A 764 3.54 -15.95 2.80
N ALA A 765 3.41 -16.43 4.04
CA ALA A 765 3.35 -17.86 4.36
C ALA A 765 2.27 -18.64 3.56
N PRO A 766 1.07 -18.09 3.27
CA PRO A 766 0.09 -18.75 2.40
C PRO A 766 0.56 -19.07 0.98
N PHE A 767 1.58 -18.38 0.47
CA PHE A 767 2.15 -18.57 -0.87
C PHE A 767 3.46 -19.37 -0.86
N SER A 768 3.99 -19.65 0.32
CA SER A 768 5.30 -20.26 0.52
C SER A 768 5.19 -21.79 0.59
N ARG A 769 6.19 -22.48 0.03
CA ARG A 769 6.36 -23.93 0.26
C ARG A 769 6.87 -24.24 1.67
N GLU A 770 7.48 -23.26 2.31
CA GLU A 770 7.97 -23.30 3.69
C GLU A 770 7.02 -22.49 4.59
N TYR A 771 5.71 -22.74 4.48
CA TYR A 771 4.68 -22.04 5.25
C TYR A 771 4.92 -22.11 6.77
N GLU A 772 5.65 -23.13 7.23
CA GLU A 772 6.05 -23.34 8.61
C GLU A 772 6.88 -22.18 9.17
N GLU A 773 7.57 -21.41 8.32
CA GLU A 773 8.32 -20.24 8.75
C GLU A 773 7.44 -19.07 9.17
N VAL A 774 6.15 -19.05 8.77
CA VAL A 774 5.25 -17.90 8.98
C VAL A 774 5.92 -16.59 8.56
N GLU A 775 6.48 -16.62 7.36
CA GLU A 775 7.34 -15.56 6.85
C GLU A 775 6.53 -14.28 6.53
N SER A 776 7.12 -13.14 6.86
CA SER A 776 6.74 -11.81 6.39
C SER A 776 7.96 -11.13 5.77
N LEU A 777 7.78 -10.60 4.55
CA LEU A 777 8.84 -9.94 3.79
C LEU A 777 8.79 -8.42 3.91
N LEU A 778 9.97 -7.82 4.05
CA LEU A 778 10.17 -6.38 3.91
C LEU A 778 11.02 -6.12 2.66
N MET A 779 10.52 -5.27 1.77
CA MET A 779 11.28 -4.80 0.60
C MET A 779 12.55 -4.02 1.01
N PRO A 780 13.55 -3.88 0.11
CA PRO A 780 14.66 -2.95 0.30
C PRO A 780 14.17 -1.51 0.54
N GLY A 781 15.01 -0.65 1.11
CA GLY A 781 14.68 0.75 1.33
C GLY A 781 14.08 1.08 2.70
N ARG A 782 14.17 0.16 3.67
CA ARG A 782 13.70 0.39 5.04
C ARG A 782 14.83 0.83 5.94
N TYR A 783 14.52 1.74 6.85
CA TYR A 783 15.44 2.27 7.84
C TYR A 783 14.96 1.84 9.22
N PHE A 784 15.83 1.18 10.00
CA PHE A 784 15.51 0.68 11.33
C PHE A 784 16.41 1.38 12.36
N LEU A 785 15.81 2.20 13.22
CA LEU A 785 16.50 2.73 14.39
C LEU A 785 16.74 1.59 15.37
N ILE A 786 17.97 1.49 15.88
CA ILE A 786 18.30 0.52 16.93
C ILE A 786 17.88 1.13 18.27
N ASP A 787 16.81 0.60 18.85
CA ASP A 787 16.28 1.06 20.15
C ASP A 787 17.14 0.54 21.30
N GLY A 788 17.64 -0.68 21.18
CA GLY A 788 18.43 -1.31 22.22
C GLY A 788 19.18 -2.55 21.72
N VAL A 789 20.32 -2.81 22.35
CA VAL A 789 21.12 -4.02 22.16
C VAL A 789 21.34 -4.65 23.52
N GLN A 790 20.94 -5.90 23.67
CA GLN A 790 21.05 -6.65 24.92
C GLN A 790 21.64 -8.01 24.64
N GLU A 791 22.40 -8.55 25.58
CA GLU A 791 22.83 -9.95 25.51
C GLU A 791 21.79 -10.82 26.20
N VAL A 792 21.26 -11.81 25.50
CA VAL A 792 20.36 -12.81 26.09
C VAL A 792 21.15 -14.08 26.31
N SER A 793 21.11 -14.62 27.51
CA SER A 793 21.79 -15.87 27.85
C SER A 793 20.92 -16.76 28.72
N GLY A 794 20.83 -18.02 28.34
CA GLY A 794 20.22 -19.09 29.11
C GLY A 794 21.16 -20.28 29.27
N LEU A 795 20.62 -21.44 29.64
CA LEU A 795 21.42 -22.63 29.97
C LEU A 795 22.29 -23.10 28.79
N ASN A 796 21.73 -23.10 27.58
CA ASN A 796 22.35 -23.68 26.37
C ASN A 796 22.38 -22.72 25.18
N TYR A 797 22.13 -21.43 25.40
CA TYR A 797 22.10 -20.43 24.34
C TYR A 797 22.64 -19.09 24.80
N ARG A 798 23.21 -18.34 23.85
CA ARG A 798 23.67 -16.97 24.05
C ARG A 798 23.63 -16.24 22.70
N PHE A 799 23.00 -15.09 22.65
CA PHE A 799 22.96 -14.26 21.43
C PHE A 799 22.75 -12.78 21.79
N LEU A 800 22.95 -11.88 20.83
CA LEU A 800 22.53 -10.48 20.99
C LEU A 800 21.10 -10.30 20.51
N LYS A 801 20.23 -9.75 21.36
CA LYS A 801 18.92 -9.22 20.94
C LYS A 801 19.08 -7.77 20.52
N VAL A 802 18.69 -7.46 19.28
CA VAL A 802 18.70 -6.11 18.72
C VAL A 802 17.24 -5.71 18.47
N GLN A 803 16.72 -4.81 19.28
CA GLN A 803 15.37 -4.30 19.12
C GLN A 803 15.37 -3.14 18.12
N LEU A 804 14.44 -3.19 17.17
CA LEU A 804 14.37 -2.27 16.05
C LEU A 804 13.01 -1.56 16.00
N SER A 805 13.05 -0.30 15.56
CA SER A 805 11.88 0.46 15.12
C SER A 805 12.09 0.97 13.70
N GLU A 806 11.17 0.69 12.78
CA GLU A 806 11.21 1.28 11.43
C GLU A 806 11.01 2.80 11.55
N ILE A 807 11.98 3.57 11.07
CA ILE A 807 11.85 5.02 10.99
C ILE A 807 11.54 5.44 9.55
N PRO A 808 10.65 6.42 9.36
CA PRO A 808 10.34 7.01 8.06
C PRO A 808 11.56 7.41 7.23
N ARG A 809 12.50 8.10 7.87
CA ARG A 809 13.75 8.57 7.28
C ARG A 809 14.82 8.76 8.35
N PRO A 810 16.08 8.50 8.01
CA PRO A 810 17.19 8.89 8.87
C PRO A 810 17.37 10.42 8.87
N LYS A 811 18.01 10.92 9.93
CA LYS A 811 18.44 12.31 10.06
C LYS A 811 19.90 12.43 9.66
N ILE A 812 20.36 13.66 9.38
CA ILE A 812 21.73 13.90 8.92
C ILE A 812 22.80 13.46 9.93
N TRP A 813 22.47 13.38 11.22
CA TRP A 813 23.35 12.92 12.27
C TRP A 813 23.29 11.40 12.52
N HIS A 814 22.33 10.68 11.92
CA HIS A 814 22.28 9.22 12.04
C HIS A 814 23.40 8.60 11.21
N ARG A 815 24.04 7.59 11.79
CA ARG A 815 24.98 6.73 11.07
C ARG A 815 24.20 5.58 10.45
N LEU A 816 24.38 5.36 9.15
CA LEU A 816 23.64 4.36 8.38
C LEU A 816 24.54 3.16 8.11
N TYR A 817 24.03 1.97 8.38
CA TYR A 817 24.71 0.71 8.12
C TYR A 817 23.80 -0.26 7.39
N GLU A 818 24.32 -1.05 6.45
CA GLU A 818 23.60 -2.14 5.81
C GLU A 818 23.29 -3.22 6.87
N LEU A 819 22.01 -3.58 7.03
CA LEU A 819 21.57 -4.51 8.08
C LEU A 819 22.30 -5.86 8.01
N ARG A 820 22.50 -6.36 6.79
CA ARG A 820 23.13 -7.66 6.53
C ARG A 820 24.61 -7.66 6.90
N THR A 821 25.37 -6.68 6.40
CA THR A 821 26.85 -6.71 6.42
C THR A 821 27.45 -5.84 7.52
N GLY A 822 26.67 -4.94 8.13
CA GLY A 822 27.18 -3.94 9.06
C GLY A 822 28.11 -2.90 8.43
N GLU A 823 28.23 -2.85 7.11
CA GLU A 823 29.03 -1.85 6.39
C GLU A 823 28.29 -0.51 6.29
N PRO A 824 28.99 0.64 6.22
CA PRO A 824 28.36 1.95 6.08
C PRO A 824 27.52 2.00 4.81
N PHE A 825 26.31 2.53 4.91
CA PHE A 825 25.39 2.64 3.80
C PHE A 825 25.36 4.06 3.23
N SER A 826 25.44 4.16 1.90
CA SER A 826 25.01 5.33 1.14
C SER A 826 24.18 4.89 -0.07
N ARG A 827 23.24 5.73 -0.50
CA ARG A 827 22.42 5.45 -1.68
C ARG A 827 23.30 5.37 -2.93
N GLU A 828 24.30 6.24 -3.01
CA GLU A 828 25.23 6.36 -4.13
C GLU A 828 26.09 5.10 -4.25
N SER A 829 26.63 4.58 -3.15
CA SER A 829 27.39 3.33 -3.15
C SER A 829 26.53 2.12 -3.51
N TYR A 830 25.27 2.09 -3.05
CA TYR A 830 24.32 1.04 -3.42
C TYR A 830 23.95 1.10 -4.90
N ALA A 831 23.74 2.29 -5.46
CA ALA A 831 23.50 2.48 -6.89
C ALA A 831 24.70 2.05 -7.74
N ALA A 832 25.92 2.41 -7.33
CA ALA A 832 27.14 1.98 -8.00
C ALA A 832 27.29 0.45 -7.96
N ARG A 833 26.89 -0.19 -6.86
CA ARG A 833 26.92 -1.66 -6.70
C ARG A 833 26.00 -2.35 -7.71
N LEU A 834 24.78 -1.84 -7.93
CA LEU A 834 23.81 -2.47 -8.85
C LEU A 834 24.03 -2.09 -10.33
N GLY A 835 24.87 -1.08 -10.60
CA GLY A 835 25.14 -0.59 -11.94
C GLY A 835 23.94 0.07 -12.62
N GLU A 836 24.07 0.34 -13.92
CA GLU A 836 23.04 1.04 -14.70
C GLU A 836 21.72 0.28 -14.77
N ALA A 837 21.78 -1.05 -14.94
CA ALA A 837 20.60 -1.91 -14.99
C ALA A 837 19.75 -1.83 -13.70
N GLY A 838 20.40 -1.77 -12.53
CA GLY A 838 19.72 -1.71 -11.25
C GLY A 838 19.20 -0.32 -10.85
N ARG A 839 19.43 0.73 -11.65
CA ARG A 839 19.03 2.09 -11.31
C ARG A 839 17.53 2.22 -11.04
N ARG A 840 16.69 1.53 -11.83
CA ARG A 840 15.23 1.47 -11.61
C ARG A 840 14.88 0.95 -10.22
N LEU A 841 15.54 -0.12 -9.77
CA LEU A 841 15.34 -0.67 -8.42
C LEU A 841 15.79 0.29 -7.32
N VAL A 842 16.91 1.01 -7.53
CA VAL A 842 17.38 2.01 -6.57
C VAL A 842 16.39 3.16 -6.46
N ASP A 843 15.87 3.65 -7.59
CA ASP A 843 14.90 4.74 -7.62
C ASP A 843 13.57 4.30 -7.00
N ARG A 844 13.14 3.05 -7.22
CA ARG A 844 11.95 2.45 -6.60
C ARG A 844 12.08 2.27 -5.08
N PHE A 845 13.16 1.65 -4.60
CA PHE A 845 13.31 1.32 -3.18
C PHE A 845 13.90 2.45 -2.34
N PHE A 846 14.73 3.31 -2.93
CA PHE A 846 15.34 4.47 -2.28
C PHE A 846 15.01 5.77 -3.05
N PRO A 847 13.73 6.18 -3.10
CA PRO A 847 13.34 7.35 -3.86
C PRO A 847 13.99 8.62 -3.32
N VAL A 848 14.57 9.43 -4.20
CA VAL A 848 15.02 10.79 -3.89
C VAL A 848 13.84 11.72 -4.02
N TYR A 849 13.45 12.38 -2.93
CA TYR A 849 12.40 13.38 -2.97
C TYR A 849 13.04 14.73 -3.26
N PRO A 850 12.87 15.31 -4.46
CA PRO A 850 13.49 16.58 -4.78
C PRO A 850 13.01 17.66 -3.81
N GLY A 851 13.96 18.32 -3.15
CA GLY A 851 13.72 19.57 -2.44
C GLY A 851 13.61 20.70 -3.45
N GLY A 852 12.48 20.80 -4.12
CA GLY A 852 12.25 21.79 -5.18
C GLY A 852 11.05 21.37 -6.02
N LEU A 853 10.28 22.35 -6.49
CA LEU A 853 9.04 22.21 -7.27
C LEU A 853 9.13 21.10 -8.33
N SER A 854 8.69 19.88 -8.01
CA SER A 854 8.32 18.89 -9.03
C SER A 854 6.81 18.95 -9.18
N PHE A 855 6.37 19.72 -10.17
CA PHE A 855 5.05 19.66 -10.76
C PHE A 855 5.15 19.04 -12.14
#